data_AF-W4K3D0-F1
#
_entry.id   AF-W4K3D0-F1
#
_cell.length_a   1.000
_cell.length_b   1.000
_cell.length_c   1.000
_cell.angle_alpha   90.00
_cell.angle_beta   90.00
_cell.angle_gamma   90.00
#
_symmetry.space_group_name_H-M   'P 1'
#
loop_
_entity.id
_entity.type
_entity.pdbx_description
1 polymer ?
#
loop_
_entity_poly.entity_id
_entity_poly.type
_entity_poly.pdbx_seq_one_letter_code
_entity_poly.pdbx_strand_id
1 'polypeptide(L)'
;MKRPHSNIVTSPNPEQHKVKKMKTSAPVSQGIVQMTAEESKADADGGEWTKVDKRKVKKMKRLDARLDAKAPRFMYAPNEIIKRREAIGVGDIRDFALHLIADAPPVGWVRVENRQAIQKVVVILIPGITLTALSLPPLPTSATSNPNLPISLPLPQPTALTTPDTLGHDLSDRTEEAAAHYGGVPFISKTFSHACPTKAPGEPTKMHSVMGAFFQGPVSGEEKKKRLLQRIASEPFLIFGHPSQYVLKLEQMIENEYPIPSYMADIFTKPRGWVETPQVAETSLGGTHTVKVYAIDCEMCLTEDGKELTRVCLIDFASGNVEYDQLVKPPKPITDYLTRFSGITAESLAPVTTTLPEVQSRLLKFFSVEPTPILLGHSLESDLRALKMCHPKCIDTAIIYHHPRGRPLKPGLAWLTKKWCGREIQARGEGGHDPEEDARACLELLQKKLENGPGYGEFKTDFESIFERMSRSNGHAGMDSVRSAVVDHGNPATWHGAKANTPVGCTSDEDVYQGLLEAIPSHQFVFGRFTDLADVLGWVTPKTEPGADVKLIPPTLDLRTVLSDLDGRLTNLYNALPSRTAFIIFTGHSDPRKMSTLNAKKSAFENALRTARSSNEMSTETWSAQEGRELEEAVERAKRGLVFLSVKI
;
A
#
# COMPACT_ATOMS: atom_id res chain seq x y z
N MET A 1 -24.30 -12.87 -52.05
CA MET A 1 -22.97 -12.84 -52.70
C MET A 1 -22.50 -11.39 -52.77
N LYS A 2 -21.43 -11.08 -52.03
CA LYS A 2 -20.88 -9.72 -51.88
C LYS A 2 -19.69 -9.55 -52.83
N ARG A 3 -19.64 -8.40 -53.52
CA ARG A 3 -18.41 -7.78 -54.06
C ARG A 3 -18.59 -6.25 -54.01
N PRO A 4 -17.49 -5.49 -54.08
CA PRO A 4 -17.10 -4.53 -53.03
C PRO A 4 -17.29 -3.06 -53.44
N HIS A 5 -17.26 -2.14 -52.48
CA HIS A 5 -17.00 -0.73 -52.79
C HIS A 5 -16.06 -0.05 -51.79
N SER A 6 -15.06 0.57 -52.41
CA SER A 6 -14.08 1.54 -51.94
C SER A 6 -14.71 2.78 -51.32
N ASN A 7 -14.14 3.31 -50.23
CA ASN A 7 -14.43 4.66 -49.77
C ASN A 7 -13.25 5.60 -50.07
N ILE A 8 -13.64 6.68 -50.76
CA ILE A 8 -12.83 7.76 -51.28
C ILE A 8 -12.67 8.84 -50.21
N VAL A 9 -11.49 9.46 -50.22
CA VAL A 9 -11.10 10.66 -49.49
C VAL A 9 -11.85 11.87 -50.03
N THR A 10 -12.53 12.63 -49.16
CA THR A 10 -12.98 14.00 -49.47
C THR A 10 -12.88 14.92 -48.26
N SER A 11 -12.06 15.95 -48.41
CA SER A 11 -12.14 17.28 -47.80
C SER A 11 -11.85 18.29 -48.93
N PRO A 12 -12.07 19.61 -48.83
CA PRO A 12 -12.79 20.42 -47.83
C PRO A 12 -13.76 21.47 -48.47
N ASN A 13 -14.58 22.16 -47.67
CA ASN A 13 -14.72 23.62 -47.82
C ASN A 13 -15.27 24.28 -46.52
N PRO A 14 -14.93 25.56 -46.28
CA PRO A 14 -14.99 26.25 -45.00
C PRO A 14 -16.28 27.07 -44.86
N GLU A 15 -16.62 27.52 -43.65
CA GLU A 15 -17.20 28.85 -43.45
C GLU A 15 -17.13 29.33 -41.98
N GLN A 16 -16.49 30.49 -41.82
CA GLN A 16 -16.86 31.64 -40.97
C GLN A 16 -16.69 31.56 -39.44
N HIS A 17 -15.49 31.93 -39.01
CA HIS A 17 -15.21 32.51 -37.69
C HIS A 17 -15.79 33.93 -37.56
N LYS A 18 -16.64 34.15 -36.55
CA LYS A 18 -16.93 35.50 -36.01
C LYS A 18 -16.03 35.78 -34.80
N VAL A 19 -15.15 36.76 -34.96
CA VAL A 19 -14.31 37.36 -33.92
C VAL A 19 -15.11 38.38 -33.10
N LYS A 20 -15.03 38.33 -31.77
CA LYS A 20 -15.26 39.50 -30.90
C LYS A 20 -14.26 39.55 -29.72
N LYS A 21 -13.27 40.42 -29.91
CA LYS A 21 -12.51 41.29 -29.00
C LYS A 21 -12.32 40.87 -27.52
N MET A 22 -11.07 40.53 -27.21
CA MET A 22 -10.46 40.69 -25.88
C MET A 22 -10.39 42.16 -25.50
N LYS A 23 -10.68 42.47 -24.23
CA LYS A 23 -10.26 43.71 -23.55
C LYS A 23 -9.28 43.32 -22.45
N THR A 24 -8.06 43.82 -22.59
CA THR A 24 -7.00 43.85 -21.58
C THR A 24 -7.22 45.02 -20.63
N SER A 25 -6.93 44.81 -19.34
CA SER A 25 -6.57 45.89 -18.41
C SER A 25 -5.51 45.39 -17.43
N ALA A 26 -4.55 46.27 -17.17
CA ALA A 26 -3.25 46.04 -16.55
C ALA A 26 -3.31 46.00 -14.99
N PRO A 27 -2.18 45.71 -14.30
CA PRO A 27 -2.14 45.26 -12.92
C PRO A 27 -2.15 46.41 -11.91
N VAL A 28 -2.65 46.17 -10.70
CA VAL A 28 -2.48 47.10 -9.58
C VAL A 28 -1.87 46.37 -8.38
N SER A 29 -0.70 46.88 -8.01
CA SER A 29 0.15 46.59 -6.85
C SER A 29 -0.59 46.66 -5.51
N GLN A 30 -0.34 45.70 -4.62
CA GLN A 30 -0.60 45.86 -3.19
C GLN A 30 0.74 46.11 -2.47
N GLY A 31 0.94 47.36 -2.08
CA GLY A 31 1.94 47.80 -1.10
C GLY A 31 1.26 48.06 0.24
N ILE A 32 1.95 47.64 1.30
CA ILE A 32 1.58 47.62 2.72
C ILE A 32 1.40 49.04 3.30
N VAL A 33 0.37 49.26 4.14
CA VAL A 33 0.47 50.18 5.29
C VAL A 33 -0.33 49.63 6.48
N GLN A 34 0.40 49.44 7.56
CA GLN A 34 -0.01 49.14 8.93
C GLN A 34 -0.42 50.45 9.61
N MET A 35 -1.62 50.56 10.19
CA MET A 35 -1.96 51.65 11.11
C MET A 35 -2.76 51.11 12.30
N THR A 36 -2.11 51.23 13.46
CA THR A 36 -2.65 51.24 14.82
C THR A 36 -3.60 52.41 15.03
N ALA A 37 -4.62 52.25 15.87
CA ALA A 37 -5.33 53.38 16.46
C ALA A 37 -5.89 53.03 17.85
N GLU A 38 -5.34 53.69 18.86
CA GLU A 38 -5.96 53.96 20.16
C GLU A 38 -7.03 55.07 20.03
N GLU A 39 -7.79 55.19 21.11
CA GLU A 39 -9.03 55.90 21.40
C GLU A 39 -9.15 57.39 20.98
N SER A 40 -10.37 57.83 20.64
CA SER A 40 -10.97 59.07 21.16
C SER A 40 -12.48 59.18 20.87
N LYS A 41 -13.15 60.01 21.68
CA LYS A 41 -14.59 60.06 22.03
C LYS A 41 -15.53 60.74 21.01
N ALA A 42 -16.80 60.31 21.09
CA ALA A 42 -18.11 61.00 20.99
C ALA A 42 -18.34 62.12 19.95
N ASP A 43 -19.39 62.02 19.11
CA ASP A 43 -20.73 62.56 19.42
C ASP A 43 -21.82 62.08 18.42
N ALA A 44 -23.08 62.29 18.81
CA ALA A 44 -24.30 61.62 18.35
C ALA A 44 -24.92 62.08 17.00
N ASP A 45 -25.49 61.13 16.25
CA ASP A 45 -26.84 61.27 15.64
C ASP A 45 -27.50 59.90 15.46
N GLY A 46 -28.63 59.70 16.14
CA GLY A 46 -29.28 58.41 16.36
C GLY A 46 -30.63 58.33 15.66
N GLY A 47 -30.71 57.52 14.59
CA GLY A 47 -32.01 57.19 13.99
C GLY A 47 -31.98 56.28 12.76
N GLU A 48 -30.90 56.30 11.98
CA GLU A 48 -30.87 55.62 10.68
C GLU A 48 -30.09 54.29 10.68
N TRP A 49 -29.08 54.16 11.54
CA TRP A 49 -28.21 52.98 11.62
C TRP A 49 -28.92 51.69 12.07
N THR A 50 -29.88 51.78 12.99
CA THR A 50 -30.56 50.60 13.56
C THR A 50 -31.48 49.88 12.57
N LYS A 51 -32.01 50.56 11.54
CA LYS A 51 -32.81 49.92 10.48
C LYS A 51 -31.93 49.21 9.45
N VAL A 52 -30.74 49.73 9.17
CA VAL A 52 -29.77 49.12 8.25
C VAL A 52 -29.20 47.84 8.84
N ASP A 53 -28.86 47.84 10.13
CA ASP A 53 -28.41 46.63 10.82
C ASP A 53 -29.51 45.58 10.96
N LYS A 54 -30.75 45.98 11.29
CA LYS A 54 -31.89 45.05 11.29
C LYS A 54 -32.17 44.46 9.90
N ARG A 55 -31.98 45.22 8.80
CA ARG A 55 -32.09 44.71 7.43
C ARG A 55 -30.93 43.79 7.04
N LYS A 56 -29.69 44.11 7.43
CA LYS A 56 -28.51 43.24 7.22
C LYS A 56 -28.66 41.93 7.99
N VAL A 57 -29.08 41.97 9.26
CA VAL A 57 -29.37 40.80 10.10
C VAL A 57 -30.53 39.99 9.52
N LYS A 58 -31.61 40.63 9.02
CA LYS A 58 -32.73 39.91 8.37
C LYS A 58 -32.33 39.31 7.02
N LYS A 59 -31.42 39.94 6.29
CA LYS A 59 -30.87 39.43 5.02
C LYS A 59 -29.89 38.27 5.28
N MET A 60 -29.05 38.35 6.31
CA MET A 60 -28.22 37.24 6.82
C MET A 60 -29.08 36.09 7.30
N LYS A 61 -30.09 36.32 8.16
CA LYS A 61 -31.03 35.26 8.58
C LYS A 61 -31.78 34.61 7.43
N ARG A 62 -32.13 35.36 6.37
CA ARG A 62 -32.75 34.79 5.15
C ARG A 62 -31.74 34.04 4.29
N LEU A 63 -30.46 34.44 4.29
CA LEU A 63 -29.38 33.73 3.61
C LEU A 63 -29.05 32.43 4.35
N ASP A 64 -28.90 32.48 5.68
CA ASP A 64 -28.71 31.34 6.57
C ASP A 64 -29.87 30.36 6.45
N ALA A 65 -31.12 30.83 6.55
CA ALA A 65 -32.30 29.95 6.36
C ALA A 65 -32.35 29.30 4.95
N ARG A 66 -31.83 29.99 3.92
CA ARG A 66 -31.76 29.45 2.54
C ARG A 66 -30.58 28.50 2.35
N LEU A 67 -29.49 28.69 3.11
CA LEU A 67 -28.32 27.81 3.18
C LEU A 67 -28.63 26.55 4.01
N ASP A 68 -29.45 26.66 5.06
CA ASP A 68 -29.95 25.55 5.88
C ASP A 68 -31.01 24.72 5.17
N ALA A 69 -31.86 25.34 4.35
CA ALA A 69 -32.78 24.63 3.45
C ALA A 69 -32.05 23.73 2.42
N LYS A 70 -30.73 23.94 2.24
CA LYS A 70 -29.83 23.11 1.45
C LYS A 70 -28.73 22.49 2.35
N ALA A 71 -29.04 22.09 3.57
CA ALA A 71 -28.07 21.36 4.39
C ALA A 71 -27.73 20.00 3.74
N PRO A 72 -26.46 19.59 3.72
CA PRO A 72 -26.07 18.25 3.30
C PRO A 72 -26.67 17.17 4.22
N ARG A 73 -27.08 16.04 3.64
CA ARG A 73 -27.66 14.92 4.40
C ARG A 73 -27.19 13.57 3.86
N PHE A 74 -27.05 12.60 4.75
CA PHE A 74 -26.77 11.21 4.40
C PHE A 74 -28.01 10.35 4.58
N MET A 75 -28.27 9.51 3.60
CA MET A 75 -29.34 8.52 3.65
C MET A 75 -28.78 7.18 3.20
N TYR A 76 -28.88 6.17 4.05
CA TYR A 76 -28.58 4.80 3.64
C TYR A 76 -29.52 4.39 2.50
N ALA A 77 -29.03 3.52 1.60
CA ALA A 77 -29.80 2.94 0.52
C ALA A 77 -30.03 1.44 0.79
N PRO A 78 -31.01 1.05 1.65
CA PRO A 78 -31.26 -0.36 1.98
C PRO A 78 -31.42 -1.26 0.76
N ASN A 79 -32.10 -0.77 -0.28
CA ASN A 79 -32.33 -1.52 -1.52
C ASN A 79 -31.03 -1.87 -2.27
N GLU A 80 -30.02 -1.01 -2.18
CA GLU A 80 -28.70 -1.29 -2.77
C GLU A 80 -27.86 -2.17 -1.85
N ILE A 81 -27.96 -1.99 -0.52
CA ILE A 81 -27.30 -2.86 0.46
C ILE A 81 -27.80 -4.30 0.33
N ILE A 82 -29.09 -4.53 0.11
CA ILE A 82 -29.69 -5.87 -0.04
C ILE A 82 -29.14 -6.60 -1.27
N LYS A 83 -28.82 -5.88 -2.35
CA LYS A 83 -28.27 -6.47 -3.58
C LYS A 83 -26.82 -6.91 -3.42
N ARG A 84 -26.13 -6.45 -2.38
CA ARG A 84 -24.72 -6.81 -2.15
C ARG A 84 -24.63 -8.23 -1.62
N ARG A 85 -23.64 -8.97 -2.13
CA ARG A 85 -23.28 -10.30 -1.61
C ARG A 85 -22.60 -10.22 -0.25
N GLU A 86 -21.89 -9.12 -0.01
CA GLU A 86 -21.10 -8.90 1.20
C GLU A 86 -21.48 -7.58 1.87
N ALA A 87 -21.17 -7.49 3.16
CA ALA A 87 -21.30 -6.25 3.92
C ALA A 87 -20.49 -5.10 3.29
N ILE A 88 -20.75 -3.89 3.78
CA ILE A 88 -19.95 -2.71 3.40
C ILE A 88 -18.52 -2.92 3.91
N GLY A 89 -17.53 -2.89 3.02
CA GLY A 89 -16.13 -3.06 3.38
C GLY A 89 -15.49 -1.75 3.81
N VAL A 90 -14.34 -1.82 4.48
CA VAL A 90 -13.52 -0.64 4.82
C VAL A 90 -13.14 0.16 3.55
N GLY A 91 -12.92 -0.52 2.42
CA GLY A 91 -12.69 0.12 1.13
C GLY A 91 -13.88 0.95 0.63
N ASP A 92 -15.11 0.52 0.89
CA ASP A 92 -16.32 1.30 0.55
C ASP A 92 -16.42 2.57 1.40
N ILE A 93 -15.97 2.54 2.66
CA ILE A 93 -15.91 3.72 3.56
C ILE A 93 -14.87 4.73 3.07
N ARG A 94 -13.69 4.24 2.67
CA ARG A 94 -12.67 5.06 2.00
C ARG A 94 -13.24 5.75 0.77
N ASP A 95 -13.87 4.98 -0.11
CA ASP A 95 -14.40 5.49 -1.36
C ASP A 95 -15.54 6.49 -1.11
N PHE A 96 -16.32 6.30 -0.04
CA PHE A 96 -17.29 7.28 0.42
C PHE A 96 -16.61 8.58 0.89
N ALA A 97 -15.60 8.52 1.75
CA ALA A 97 -14.89 9.71 2.22
C ALA A 97 -14.24 10.49 1.07
N LEU A 98 -13.62 9.79 0.11
CA LEU A 98 -13.12 10.37 -1.12
C LEU A 98 -14.25 10.97 -1.96
N HIS A 99 -15.41 10.29 -2.07
CA HIS A 99 -16.56 10.82 -2.78
C HIS A 99 -17.08 12.10 -2.13
N LEU A 100 -16.86 12.35 -0.84
CA LEU A 100 -17.30 13.59 -0.22
C LEU A 100 -16.38 14.78 -0.53
N ILE A 101 -15.06 14.58 -0.61
CA ILE A 101 -14.09 15.68 -0.65
C ILE A 101 -13.21 15.74 -1.90
N ALA A 102 -13.03 14.62 -2.58
CA ALA A 102 -12.12 14.45 -3.71
C ALA A 102 -12.83 13.86 -4.94
N ASP A 103 -12.04 13.57 -5.97
CA ASP A 103 -12.50 12.88 -7.17
C ASP A 103 -12.67 11.38 -6.92
N ALA A 104 -13.92 10.98 -6.65
CA ALA A 104 -14.35 9.58 -6.59
C ALA A 104 -15.83 9.43 -6.98
N PRO A 105 -16.20 8.29 -7.61
CA PRO A 105 -17.56 8.01 -8.00
C PRO A 105 -18.49 7.82 -6.78
N PRO A 106 -19.81 8.00 -6.93
CA PRO A 106 -20.77 7.71 -5.87
C PRO A 106 -20.70 6.28 -5.37
N VAL A 107 -20.80 6.10 -4.06
CA VAL A 107 -20.95 4.79 -3.44
C VAL A 107 -22.42 4.38 -3.43
N GLY A 108 -22.74 3.17 -3.89
CA GLY A 108 -24.13 2.74 -4.07
C GLY A 108 -24.93 2.57 -2.77
N TRP A 109 -24.27 2.42 -1.62
CA TRP A 109 -24.90 2.08 -0.34
C TRP A 109 -25.38 3.30 0.47
N VAL A 110 -24.95 4.51 0.12
CA VAL A 110 -25.38 5.77 0.75
C VAL A 110 -25.61 6.84 -0.31
N ARG A 111 -26.77 7.49 -0.22
CA ARG A 111 -27.09 8.69 -0.98
C ARG A 111 -26.70 9.94 -0.19
N VAL A 112 -26.02 10.86 -0.87
CA VAL A 112 -25.63 12.17 -0.31
C VAL A 112 -26.48 13.26 -0.97
N GLU A 113 -27.30 13.93 -0.18
CA GLU A 113 -28.01 15.12 -0.63
C GLU A 113 -27.15 16.36 -0.44
N ASN A 114 -27.16 17.21 -1.46
CA ASN A 114 -26.35 18.43 -1.54
C ASN A 114 -24.86 18.24 -1.18
N ARG A 115 -24.22 17.21 -1.74
CA ARG A 115 -22.78 16.91 -1.58
C ARG A 115 -21.88 18.14 -1.70
N GLN A 116 -22.15 19.02 -2.67
CA GLN A 116 -21.35 20.22 -2.95
C GLN A 116 -21.29 21.20 -1.77
N ALA A 117 -22.21 21.09 -0.81
CA ALA A 117 -22.18 21.90 0.40
C ALA A 117 -21.23 21.37 1.48
N ILE A 118 -20.74 20.13 1.37
CA ILE A 118 -19.79 19.57 2.34
C ILE A 118 -18.43 20.24 2.14
N GLN A 119 -17.92 20.85 3.21
CA GLN A 119 -16.66 21.61 3.16
C GLN A 119 -15.48 20.85 3.77
N LYS A 120 -15.77 19.98 4.73
CA LYS A 120 -14.77 19.21 5.47
C LYS A 120 -15.25 17.78 5.69
N VAL A 121 -14.32 16.85 5.77
CA VAL A 121 -14.55 15.45 6.12
C VAL A 121 -13.62 15.09 7.27
N VAL A 122 -14.21 14.66 8.38
CA VAL A 122 -13.49 14.16 9.55
C VAL A 122 -13.86 12.69 9.73
N VAL A 123 -12.84 11.83 9.72
CA VAL A 123 -13.00 10.38 9.85
C VAL A 123 -12.28 9.90 11.11
N ILE A 124 -13.01 9.22 12.00
CA ILE A 124 -12.45 8.66 13.23
C ILE A 124 -12.57 7.13 13.20
N LEU A 125 -11.44 6.45 13.39
CA LEU A 125 -11.39 5.00 13.62
C LEU A 125 -11.39 4.71 15.12
N ILE A 126 -12.33 3.90 15.60
CA ILE A 126 -12.45 3.54 17.02
C ILE A 126 -12.69 2.03 17.17
N PRO A 127 -11.62 1.21 17.23
CA PRO A 127 -11.76 -0.20 17.56
C PRO A 127 -12.24 -0.35 19.02
N GLY A 128 -13.02 -1.40 19.30
CA GLY A 128 -13.60 -1.67 20.62
C GLY A 128 -15.09 -1.32 20.73
N ILE A 129 -15.63 -0.45 19.86
CA ILE A 129 -17.08 -0.22 19.79
C ILE A 129 -17.74 -1.38 19.03
N THR A 130 -18.60 -2.14 19.72
CA THR A 130 -19.38 -3.26 19.15
C THR A 130 -20.88 -3.07 19.32
N LEU A 131 -21.68 -3.94 18.71
CA LEU A 131 -23.12 -3.99 18.95
C LEU A 131 -23.41 -4.23 20.44
N THR A 132 -22.68 -5.16 21.06
CA THR A 132 -22.78 -5.48 22.49
C THR A 132 -22.49 -4.24 23.33
N ALA A 133 -21.36 -3.57 23.11
CA ALA A 133 -20.96 -2.38 23.86
C ALA A 133 -21.93 -1.20 23.72
N LEU A 134 -22.74 -1.17 22.66
CA LEU A 134 -23.79 -0.17 22.43
C LEU A 134 -25.19 -0.63 22.86
N SER A 135 -25.31 -1.80 23.51
CA SER A 135 -26.59 -2.40 23.90
C SER A 135 -27.56 -2.61 22.72
N LEU A 136 -27.00 -2.93 21.54
CA LEU A 136 -27.76 -3.18 20.32
C LEU A 136 -28.02 -4.69 20.14
N PRO A 137 -29.14 -5.06 19.48
CA PRO A 137 -29.44 -6.47 19.24
C PRO A 137 -28.36 -7.13 18.37
N PRO A 138 -28.10 -8.44 18.56
CA PRO A 138 -27.19 -9.16 17.71
C PRO A 138 -27.70 -9.19 16.27
N LEU A 139 -26.78 -9.31 15.31
CA LEU A 139 -27.13 -9.44 13.90
C LEU A 139 -28.04 -10.67 13.68
N PRO A 140 -29.07 -10.56 12.82
CA PRO A 140 -29.97 -11.67 12.56
C PRO A 140 -29.22 -12.86 11.97
N THR A 141 -29.51 -14.06 12.48
CA THR A 141 -28.92 -15.33 12.02
C THR A 141 -29.84 -16.12 11.09
N SER A 142 -31.10 -15.68 10.93
CA SER A 142 -32.05 -16.32 10.01
C SER A 142 -31.60 -16.17 8.56
N ALA A 143 -31.72 -17.27 7.80
CA ALA A 143 -31.44 -17.28 6.36
C ALA A 143 -32.31 -16.31 5.55
N THR A 144 -33.45 -15.86 6.10
CA THR A 144 -34.39 -14.94 5.45
C THR A 144 -34.11 -13.46 5.75
N SER A 145 -33.19 -13.16 6.66
CA SER A 145 -32.94 -11.80 7.14
C SER A 145 -31.54 -11.34 6.74
N ASN A 146 -31.42 -10.15 6.17
CA ASN A 146 -30.12 -9.62 5.76
C ASN A 146 -29.39 -8.98 6.97
N PRO A 147 -28.24 -9.53 7.42
CA PRO A 147 -27.52 -9.02 8.59
C PRO A 147 -26.73 -7.74 8.31
N ASN A 148 -26.69 -7.25 7.07
CA ASN A 148 -25.90 -6.09 6.66
C ASN A 148 -26.70 -4.80 6.61
N LEU A 149 -27.99 -4.83 6.97
CA LEU A 149 -28.85 -3.65 6.96
C LEU A 149 -28.52 -2.72 8.14
N PRO A 150 -28.63 -1.38 7.95
CA PRO A 150 -28.45 -0.42 9.03
C PRO A 150 -29.42 -0.67 10.19
N ILE A 151 -28.91 -0.64 11.41
CA ILE A 151 -29.65 -0.88 12.66
C ILE A 151 -29.94 0.48 13.28
N SER A 152 -31.22 0.78 13.53
CA SER A 152 -31.61 2.04 14.18
C SER A 152 -31.08 2.11 15.61
N LEU A 153 -30.48 3.24 15.96
CA LEU A 153 -30.00 3.49 17.31
C LEU A 153 -31.19 3.98 18.18
N PRO A 154 -31.45 3.35 19.34
CA PRO A 154 -32.51 3.80 20.23
C PRO A 154 -32.15 5.18 20.79
N LEU A 155 -33.16 6.07 20.88
CA LEU A 155 -32.99 7.31 21.62
C LEU A 155 -32.68 6.98 23.09
N PRO A 156 -31.77 7.69 23.75
CA PRO A 156 -31.50 7.49 25.18
C PRO A 156 -32.82 7.64 25.96
N GLN A 157 -33.30 6.57 26.60
CA GLN A 157 -34.44 6.68 27.50
C GLN A 157 -33.99 7.40 28.77
N PRO A 158 -34.73 8.39 29.28
CA PRO A 158 -34.52 8.93 30.61
C PRO A 158 -35.04 7.91 31.64
N THR A 159 -34.32 6.83 31.87
CA THR A 159 -34.65 5.85 32.90
C THR A 159 -33.49 5.69 33.87
N ALA A 160 -33.79 6.13 35.09
CA ALA A 160 -33.15 5.87 36.37
C ALA A 160 -31.62 5.76 36.35
N LEU A 161 -30.98 6.80 36.91
CA LEU A 161 -29.83 6.60 37.79
C LEU A 161 -30.19 5.47 38.78
N THR A 162 -29.93 4.21 38.42
CA THR A 162 -29.63 3.22 39.45
C THR A 162 -28.37 3.75 40.10
N THR A 163 -28.54 4.24 41.32
CA THR A 163 -27.46 4.66 42.21
C THR A 163 -26.27 3.71 42.09
N PRO A 164 -25.02 4.19 41.91
CA PRO A 164 -23.84 3.35 41.67
C PRO A 164 -23.44 2.37 42.79
N ASP A 165 -24.19 2.31 43.91
CA ASP A 165 -23.66 1.80 45.19
C ASP A 165 -24.28 0.49 45.72
N THR A 166 -25.11 -0.23 44.96
CA THR A 166 -25.83 -1.40 45.53
C THR A 166 -25.51 -2.78 44.95
N LEU A 167 -24.56 -2.90 44.02
CA LEU A 167 -24.01 -4.21 43.63
C LEU A 167 -22.49 -4.08 43.61
N GLY A 168 -21.80 -4.90 44.41
CA GLY A 168 -20.34 -4.97 44.41
C GLY A 168 -19.84 -5.23 42.99
N HIS A 169 -19.36 -4.18 42.33
CA HIS A 169 -18.86 -4.27 40.96
C HIS A 169 -17.42 -4.76 40.98
N ASP A 170 -17.16 -5.84 40.28
CA ASP A 170 -15.81 -6.26 39.94
C ASP A 170 -15.24 -5.26 38.93
N LEU A 171 -14.48 -4.28 39.42
CA LEU A 171 -13.76 -3.28 38.60
C LEU A 171 -12.67 -3.91 37.71
N SER A 172 -12.48 -5.24 37.77
CA SER A 172 -11.59 -5.96 36.87
C SER A 172 -12.28 -6.47 35.58
N ASP A 173 -13.61 -6.38 35.47
CA ASP A 173 -14.34 -6.84 34.28
C ASP A 173 -14.10 -5.92 33.07
N ARG A 174 -13.44 -6.46 32.05
CA ARG A 174 -13.01 -5.77 30.82
C ARG A 174 -13.65 -6.40 29.57
N THR A 175 -14.93 -6.73 29.68
CA THR A 175 -15.73 -7.35 28.61
C THR A 175 -16.59 -6.33 27.86
N GLU A 176 -17.09 -6.72 26.67
CA GLU A 176 -18.01 -5.89 25.91
C GLU A 176 -19.36 -5.71 26.65
N GLU A 177 -19.77 -6.73 27.41
CA GLU A 177 -20.96 -6.72 28.26
C GLU A 177 -20.82 -5.73 29.42
N ALA A 178 -19.63 -5.65 30.04
CA ALA A 178 -19.33 -4.63 31.05
C ALA A 178 -19.40 -3.22 30.46
N ALA A 179 -18.89 -3.02 29.22
CA ALA A 179 -18.99 -1.73 28.53
C ALA A 179 -20.45 -1.30 28.31
N ALA A 180 -21.31 -2.25 27.92
CA ALA A 180 -22.76 -2.03 27.78
C ALA A 180 -23.39 -1.62 29.13
N HIS A 181 -23.00 -2.30 30.21
CA HIS A 181 -23.49 -2.04 31.57
C HIS A 181 -23.09 -0.65 32.09
N TYR A 182 -21.91 -0.16 31.71
CA TYR A 182 -21.46 1.20 32.03
C TYR A 182 -22.08 2.29 31.15
N GLY A 183 -23.01 1.94 30.26
CA GLY A 183 -23.74 2.88 29.40
C GLY A 183 -23.10 3.10 28.03
N GLY A 184 -22.05 2.35 27.68
CA GLY A 184 -21.38 2.41 26.39
C GLY A 184 -20.83 3.80 26.07
N VAL A 185 -21.13 4.30 24.88
CA VAL A 185 -20.72 5.65 24.40
C VAL A 185 -21.98 6.44 24.03
N PRO A 186 -22.62 7.14 24.99
CA PRO A 186 -23.88 7.87 24.76
C PRO A 186 -23.87 8.86 23.59
N PHE A 187 -22.73 9.43 23.25
CA PHE A 187 -22.51 10.29 22.09
C PHE A 187 -22.99 9.63 20.80
N ILE A 188 -22.79 8.31 20.64
CA ILE A 188 -23.16 7.57 19.44
C ILE A 188 -24.67 7.61 19.22
N SER A 189 -25.47 7.23 20.22
CA SER A 189 -26.94 7.23 20.11
C SER A 189 -27.56 8.62 20.09
N LYS A 190 -26.88 9.63 20.66
CA LYS A 190 -27.31 11.04 20.59
C LYS A 190 -27.05 11.69 19.23
N THR A 191 -26.00 11.27 18.52
CA THR A 191 -25.50 11.96 17.31
C THR A 191 -25.88 11.25 16.02
N PHE A 192 -25.96 9.92 16.03
CA PHE A 192 -26.21 9.11 14.85
C PHE A 192 -27.57 8.44 14.92
N SER A 193 -28.21 8.25 13.76
CA SER A 193 -29.52 7.59 13.67
C SER A 193 -29.43 6.07 13.53
N HIS A 194 -28.35 5.58 12.91
CA HIS A 194 -28.17 4.16 12.61
C HIS A 194 -26.71 3.74 12.77
N ALA A 195 -26.51 2.50 13.22
CA ALA A 195 -25.26 1.75 13.13
C ALA A 195 -25.33 0.87 11.88
N CYS A 196 -24.44 1.07 10.91
CA CYS A 196 -24.42 0.24 9.70
C CYS A 196 -23.33 -0.85 9.82
N PRO A 197 -23.69 -2.14 9.69
CA PRO A 197 -22.71 -3.23 9.72
C PRO A 197 -21.67 -3.13 8.60
N THR A 198 -20.41 -3.37 8.95
CA THR A 198 -19.26 -3.37 8.02
C THR A 198 -18.41 -4.63 8.18
N LYS A 199 -17.50 -4.84 7.23
CA LYS A 199 -16.55 -5.96 7.25
C LYS A 199 -15.11 -5.49 6.99
N ALA A 200 -14.20 -5.93 7.86
CA ALA A 200 -12.76 -5.74 7.74
C ALA A 200 -12.18 -6.59 6.59
N PRO A 201 -11.08 -6.16 5.95
CA PRO A 201 -10.46 -6.92 4.88
C PRO A 201 -9.80 -8.20 5.42
N GLY A 202 -9.75 -9.25 4.60
CA GLY A 202 -8.98 -10.45 4.92
C GLY A 202 -9.51 -11.73 4.26
N GLU A 203 -8.77 -12.81 4.46
CA GLU A 203 -9.02 -14.18 3.98
C GLU A 203 -9.74 -15.01 5.05
N PRO A 204 -10.25 -16.22 4.76
CA PRO A 204 -10.95 -17.04 5.74
C PRO A 204 -10.17 -17.28 7.04
N THR A 205 -8.84 -17.39 6.99
CA THR A 205 -8.01 -17.69 8.16
C THR A 205 -7.21 -16.49 8.68
N LYS A 206 -7.33 -15.30 8.07
CA LYS A 206 -6.46 -14.16 8.38
C LYS A 206 -7.12 -12.82 8.09
N MET A 207 -6.93 -11.85 8.99
CA MET A 207 -7.31 -10.45 8.75
C MET A 207 -6.19 -9.66 8.08
N HIS A 208 -6.58 -8.73 7.21
CA HIS A 208 -5.68 -7.74 6.60
C HIS A 208 -5.81 -6.40 7.33
N SER A 209 -4.88 -5.48 7.07
CA SER A 209 -4.86 -4.18 7.74
C SER A 209 -6.08 -3.33 7.37
N VAL A 210 -6.88 -2.94 8.37
CA VAL A 210 -7.97 -1.95 8.25
C VAL A 210 -7.42 -0.62 7.75
N MET A 211 -6.30 -0.16 8.33
CA MET A 211 -5.61 1.07 7.92
C MET A 211 -5.14 0.98 6.47
N GLY A 212 -4.57 -0.15 6.06
CA GLY A 212 -4.17 -0.40 4.67
C GLY A 212 -5.36 -0.30 3.71
N ALA A 213 -6.48 -0.94 4.02
CA ALA A 213 -7.68 -0.88 3.19
C ALA A 213 -8.31 0.53 3.13
N PHE A 214 -8.19 1.32 4.20
CA PHE A 214 -8.70 2.67 4.23
C PHE A 214 -7.79 3.67 3.49
N PHE A 215 -6.47 3.63 3.68
CA PHE A 215 -5.55 4.63 3.12
C PHE A 215 -5.04 4.33 1.72
N GLN A 216 -5.12 3.08 1.28
CA GLN A 216 -4.69 2.66 -0.05
C GLN A 216 -5.91 2.22 -0.87
N GLY A 217 -6.01 2.68 -2.10
CA GLY A 217 -7.11 2.34 -3.01
C GLY A 217 -6.66 2.28 -4.46
N PRO A 218 -7.42 1.60 -5.33
CA PRO A 218 -7.02 1.43 -6.71
C PRO A 218 -7.00 2.77 -7.45
N VAL A 219 -5.94 3.07 -8.21
CA VAL A 219 -5.80 4.26 -9.07
C VAL A 219 -7.00 4.38 -10.00
N SER A 220 -7.56 5.59 -10.13
CA SER A 220 -8.74 5.82 -10.98
C SER A 220 -8.42 5.51 -12.44
N GLY A 221 -9.44 5.11 -13.22
CA GLY A 221 -9.26 4.81 -14.65
C GLY A 221 -8.69 5.99 -15.43
N GLU A 222 -9.08 7.22 -15.07
CA GLU A 222 -8.58 8.45 -15.67
C GLU A 222 -7.10 8.70 -15.35
N GLU A 223 -6.70 8.50 -14.10
CA GLU A 223 -5.30 8.65 -13.68
C GLU A 223 -4.41 7.57 -14.31
N LYS A 224 -4.90 6.33 -14.44
CA LYS A 224 -4.21 5.27 -15.19
C LYS A 224 -3.94 5.69 -16.64
N LYS A 225 -4.92 6.30 -17.31
CA LYS A 225 -4.79 6.81 -18.68
C LYS A 225 -3.80 7.96 -18.77
N LYS A 226 -3.84 8.91 -17.82
CA LYS A 226 -2.92 10.05 -17.77
C LYS A 226 -1.46 9.62 -17.59
N ARG A 227 -1.19 8.72 -16.64
CA ARG A 227 0.16 8.15 -16.41
C ARG A 227 0.70 7.44 -17.64
N LEU A 228 -0.15 6.69 -18.35
CA LEU A 228 0.23 6.02 -19.60
C LEU A 228 0.64 7.03 -20.69
N LEU A 229 -0.16 8.08 -20.90
CA LEU A 229 0.15 9.11 -21.90
C LEU A 229 1.42 9.88 -21.56
N GLN A 230 1.63 10.22 -20.29
CA GLN A 230 2.84 10.90 -19.85
C GLN A 230 4.09 10.05 -20.08
N ARG A 231 3.98 8.74 -19.84
CA ARG A 231 5.07 7.79 -20.13
C ARG A 231 5.42 7.78 -21.62
N ILE A 232 4.42 7.59 -22.48
CA ILE A 232 4.60 7.59 -23.94
C ILE A 232 5.25 8.89 -24.40
N ALA A 233 4.87 10.03 -23.80
CA ALA A 233 5.43 11.34 -24.15
C ALA A 233 6.86 11.55 -23.62
N SER A 234 7.25 10.88 -22.53
CA SER A 234 8.58 11.04 -21.89
C SER A 234 9.67 10.14 -22.47
N GLU A 235 9.33 9.17 -23.31
CA GLU A 235 10.28 8.21 -23.88
C GLU A 235 10.79 8.71 -25.26
N PRO A 236 12.10 9.00 -25.45
CA PRO A 236 12.64 9.42 -26.73
C PRO A 236 12.56 8.30 -27.77
N PHE A 237 11.95 8.58 -28.91
CA PHE A 237 11.65 7.61 -29.97
C PHE A 237 12.89 7.01 -30.70
N LEU A 238 14.10 7.38 -30.31
CA LEU A 238 15.32 7.19 -31.11
C LEU A 238 16.25 6.04 -30.67
N ILE A 239 15.92 5.30 -29.59
CA ILE A 239 16.68 4.11 -29.13
C ILE A 239 15.72 2.96 -28.79
N PHE A 240 14.66 2.77 -29.58
CA PHE A 240 13.79 1.61 -29.36
C PHE A 240 14.50 0.32 -29.79
N GLY A 241 14.49 -0.68 -28.90
CA GLY A 241 14.85 -2.07 -29.22
C GLY A 241 16.33 -2.45 -29.14
N HIS A 242 17.24 -1.60 -28.63
CA HIS A 242 18.65 -1.99 -28.44
C HIS A 242 18.95 -2.40 -26.97
N PRO A 243 19.63 -3.54 -26.72
CA PRO A 243 19.98 -4.00 -25.37
C PRO A 243 20.77 -2.99 -24.53
N SER A 244 21.60 -2.13 -25.15
CA SER A 244 22.44 -1.16 -24.43
C SER A 244 21.66 -0.17 -23.55
N GLN A 245 20.37 0.04 -23.81
CA GLN A 245 19.51 0.90 -22.99
C GLN A 245 19.28 0.35 -21.57
N TYR A 246 19.48 -0.96 -21.38
CA TYR A 246 19.21 -1.67 -20.14
C TYR A 246 20.48 -2.04 -19.37
N VAL A 247 21.65 -1.63 -19.87
CA VAL A 247 22.93 -1.85 -19.19
C VAL A 247 22.93 -1.05 -17.88
N LEU A 248 23.32 -1.71 -16.80
CA LEU A 248 23.44 -1.11 -15.48
C LEU A 248 24.43 0.06 -15.53
N LYS A 249 24.03 1.19 -14.96
CA LYS A 249 24.97 2.30 -14.71
C LYS A 249 25.94 1.91 -13.59
N LEU A 250 27.09 2.58 -13.55
CA LEU A 250 28.10 2.35 -12.52
C LEU A 250 27.52 2.48 -11.10
N GLU A 251 26.67 3.49 -10.86
CA GLU A 251 26.03 3.68 -9.55
C GLU A 251 25.13 2.50 -9.18
N GLN A 252 24.39 1.96 -10.16
CA GLN A 252 23.53 0.80 -9.95
C GLN A 252 24.35 -0.46 -9.69
N MET A 253 25.48 -0.62 -10.38
CA MET A 253 26.41 -1.73 -10.14
C MET A 253 26.97 -1.66 -8.71
N ILE A 254 27.34 -0.48 -8.22
CA ILE A 254 27.82 -0.28 -6.84
C ILE A 254 26.70 -0.59 -5.84
N GLU A 255 25.51 -0.03 -6.03
CA GLU A 255 24.33 -0.24 -5.15
C GLU A 255 23.93 -1.72 -5.05
N ASN A 256 24.14 -2.50 -6.11
CA ASN A 256 23.82 -3.93 -6.15
C ASN A 256 25.07 -4.80 -5.95
N GLU A 257 26.18 -4.21 -5.48
CA GLU A 257 27.41 -4.89 -5.09
C GLU A 257 28.03 -5.75 -6.20
N TYR A 258 27.97 -5.31 -7.46
CA TYR A 258 28.62 -6.00 -8.56
C TYR A 258 30.15 -5.95 -8.43
N PRO A 259 30.86 -7.02 -8.84
CA PRO A 259 32.31 -6.97 -9.00
C PRO A 259 32.68 -6.13 -10.23
N ILE A 260 33.10 -4.89 -9.99
CA ILE A 260 33.41 -3.90 -11.03
C ILE A 260 34.88 -4.00 -11.45
N PRO A 261 35.23 -3.88 -12.74
CA PRO A 261 36.62 -3.84 -13.19
C PRO A 261 37.40 -2.67 -12.59
N SER A 262 38.71 -2.88 -12.35
CA SER A 262 39.57 -1.89 -11.67
C SER A 262 39.67 -0.54 -12.40
N TYR A 263 39.52 -0.54 -13.73
CA TYR A 263 39.57 0.67 -14.55
C TYR A 263 38.26 1.49 -14.56
N MET A 264 37.18 1.01 -13.92
CA MET A 264 35.91 1.74 -13.85
C MET A 264 35.70 2.46 -12.52
N ALA A 265 36.17 1.88 -11.42
CA ALA A 265 36.07 2.46 -10.08
C ALA A 265 37.04 1.82 -9.10
N ASP A 266 37.60 2.64 -8.19
CA ASP A 266 38.53 2.21 -7.14
C ASP A 266 37.84 1.55 -5.92
N ILE A 267 36.58 1.10 -6.08
CA ILE A 267 35.74 0.57 -4.99
C ILE A 267 35.97 -0.93 -4.77
N PHE A 268 36.31 -1.67 -5.83
CA PHE A 268 36.54 -3.10 -5.78
C PHE A 268 38.03 -3.43 -6.03
N THR A 269 38.73 -3.79 -4.97
CA THR A 269 40.12 -4.28 -5.09
C THR A 269 40.11 -5.75 -5.48
N LYS A 270 40.49 -6.04 -6.74
CA LYS A 270 40.53 -7.39 -7.31
C LYS A 270 41.31 -8.38 -6.41
N PRO A 271 40.64 -9.37 -5.79
CA PRO A 271 41.32 -10.37 -4.96
C PRO A 271 42.16 -11.34 -5.80
N ARG A 272 43.06 -12.09 -5.14
CA ARG A 272 43.87 -13.11 -5.82
C ARG A 272 42.98 -14.17 -6.48
N GLY A 273 43.27 -14.53 -7.72
CA GLY A 273 42.51 -15.53 -8.50
C GLY A 273 41.29 -14.96 -9.23
N TRP A 274 41.02 -13.66 -9.09
CA TRP A 274 40.02 -12.97 -9.91
C TRP A 274 40.60 -12.50 -11.23
N VAL A 275 39.77 -12.50 -12.26
CA VAL A 275 40.10 -11.95 -13.58
C VAL A 275 39.14 -10.81 -13.93
N GLU A 276 39.57 -9.90 -14.79
CA GLU A 276 38.71 -8.82 -15.28
C GLU A 276 38.69 -8.82 -16.79
N THR A 277 37.54 -8.46 -17.37
CA THR A 277 37.42 -8.25 -18.81
C THR A 277 38.32 -7.09 -19.21
N PRO A 278 39.22 -7.24 -20.21
CA PRO A 278 40.15 -6.19 -20.60
C PRO A 278 39.44 -4.89 -20.99
N GLN A 279 40.06 -3.75 -20.66
CA GLN A 279 39.60 -2.46 -21.16
C GLN A 279 39.94 -2.37 -22.66
N VAL A 280 38.91 -2.21 -23.48
CA VAL A 280 39.09 -1.95 -24.91
C VAL A 280 39.42 -0.46 -25.10
N ALA A 281 40.42 -0.14 -25.93
CA ALA A 281 40.75 1.25 -26.26
C ALA A 281 39.58 1.86 -27.04
N GLU A 282 39.08 3.03 -26.62
CA GLU A 282 38.08 3.79 -27.37
C GLU A 282 38.70 4.33 -28.67
N THR A 283 38.84 3.47 -29.67
CA THR A 283 39.06 3.91 -31.05
C THR A 283 37.72 4.33 -31.62
N SER A 284 37.67 5.54 -32.15
CA SER A 284 36.51 6.13 -32.79
C SER A 284 36.09 5.29 -34.01
N LEU A 285 35.28 4.26 -33.79
CA LEU A 285 34.77 3.39 -34.86
C LEU A 285 33.55 4.06 -35.49
N GLY A 286 33.80 4.76 -36.61
CA GLY A 286 32.82 5.06 -37.64
C GLY A 286 32.37 3.80 -38.40
N GLY A 287 31.99 2.74 -37.67
CA GLY A 287 31.56 1.45 -38.22
C GLY A 287 30.36 0.89 -37.46
N THR A 288 29.39 0.34 -38.19
CA THR A 288 28.13 -0.25 -37.69
C THR A 288 28.35 -1.61 -37.00
N HIS A 289 29.18 -1.67 -35.95
CA HIS A 289 29.40 -2.92 -35.21
C HIS A 289 28.30 -3.13 -34.17
N THR A 290 27.52 -4.20 -34.33
CA THR A 290 26.49 -4.61 -33.38
C THR A 290 27.14 -5.19 -32.12
N VAL A 291 26.81 -4.65 -30.94
CA VAL A 291 27.31 -5.16 -29.66
C VAL A 291 26.71 -6.54 -29.38
N LYS A 292 27.55 -7.53 -29.09
CA LYS A 292 27.09 -8.87 -28.71
C LYS A 292 26.49 -8.88 -27.32
N VAL A 293 25.49 -9.74 -27.09
CA VAL A 293 24.91 -10.00 -25.78
C VAL A 293 24.97 -11.49 -25.50
N TYR A 294 25.48 -11.88 -24.34
CA TYR A 294 25.48 -13.26 -23.88
C TYR A 294 24.66 -13.38 -22.61
N ALA A 295 23.69 -14.31 -22.58
CA ALA A 295 23.05 -14.72 -21.34
C ALA A 295 23.94 -15.73 -20.62
N ILE A 296 24.12 -15.56 -19.32
CA ILE A 296 24.91 -16.45 -18.48
C ILE A 296 24.15 -16.76 -17.19
N ASP A 297 24.26 -18.01 -16.76
CA ASP A 297 23.75 -18.48 -15.48
C ASP A 297 24.70 -19.55 -14.92
N CYS A 298 24.86 -19.56 -13.60
CA CYS A 298 25.74 -20.49 -12.91
C CYS A 298 24.99 -21.26 -11.82
N GLU A 299 25.41 -22.52 -11.66
CA GLU A 299 25.08 -23.31 -10.48
C GLU A 299 26.24 -23.35 -9.52
N MET A 300 25.92 -23.33 -8.22
CA MET A 300 26.89 -23.29 -7.13
C MET A 300 26.66 -24.40 -6.11
N CYS A 301 27.71 -24.79 -5.41
CA CYS A 301 27.67 -25.58 -4.18
C CYS A 301 28.20 -24.75 -3.00
N LEU A 302 28.15 -25.32 -1.79
CA LEU A 302 28.83 -24.78 -0.61
C LEU A 302 30.12 -25.53 -0.30
N THR A 303 31.16 -24.77 0.04
CA THR A 303 32.42 -25.24 0.62
C THR A 303 32.71 -24.43 1.89
N GLU A 304 33.85 -24.67 2.53
CA GLU A 304 34.27 -23.87 3.69
C GLU A 304 34.49 -22.38 3.35
N ASP A 305 34.71 -22.03 2.08
CA ASP A 305 34.88 -20.64 1.63
C ASP A 305 33.56 -19.99 1.18
N GLY A 306 32.44 -20.68 1.34
CA GLY A 306 31.11 -20.23 0.91
C GLY A 306 30.69 -20.83 -0.44
N LYS A 307 30.00 -20.04 -1.27
CA LYS A 307 29.47 -20.51 -2.55
C LYS A 307 30.59 -20.62 -3.60
N GLU A 308 30.73 -21.78 -4.22
CA GLU A 308 31.69 -22.01 -5.32
C GLU A 308 30.99 -22.57 -6.56
N LEU A 309 31.52 -22.24 -7.73
CA LEU A 309 30.97 -22.61 -9.04
C LEU A 309 31.04 -24.13 -9.29
N THR A 310 29.93 -24.71 -9.76
CA THR A 310 29.83 -26.12 -10.15
C THR A 310 29.32 -26.35 -11.56
N ARG A 311 28.58 -25.40 -12.16
CA ARG A 311 28.22 -25.41 -13.58
C ARG A 311 28.06 -23.99 -14.09
N VAL A 312 28.37 -23.74 -15.35
CA VAL A 312 28.11 -22.47 -16.02
C VAL A 312 27.53 -22.73 -17.40
N CYS A 313 26.51 -21.97 -17.79
CA CYS A 313 25.96 -21.98 -19.14
C CYS A 313 26.00 -20.56 -19.74
N LEU A 314 26.42 -20.45 -21.01
CA LEU A 314 26.53 -19.23 -21.78
C LEU A 314 25.79 -19.39 -23.10
N ILE A 315 24.86 -18.48 -23.39
CA ILE A 315 24.00 -18.52 -24.57
C ILE A 315 24.13 -17.20 -25.32
N ASP A 316 24.34 -17.25 -26.63
CA ASP A 316 24.33 -16.07 -27.50
C ASP A 316 22.89 -15.55 -27.68
N PHE A 317 22.67 -14.25 -27.43
CA PHE A 317 21.34 -13.66 -27.45
C PHE A 317 20.70 -13.62 -28.84
N ALA A 318 21.51 -13.39 -29.88
CA ALA A 318 21.00 -13.20 -31.24
C ALA A 318 20.61 -14.52 -31.91
N SER A 319 21.43 -15.56 -31.71
CA SER A 319 21.20 -16.89 -32.28
C SER A 319 20.40 -17.82 -31.36
N GLY A 320 20.44 -17.59 -30.05
CA GLY A 320 19.85 -18.49 -29.04
C GLY A 320 20.65 -19.78 -28.83
N ASN A 321 21.87 -19.87 -29.37
CA ASN A 321 22.72 -21.06 -29.27
C ASN A 321 23.52 -21.09 -27.96
N VAL A 322 23.68 -22.29 -27.40
CA VAL A 322 24.58 -22.53 -26.26
C VAL A 322 26.02 -22.50 -26.76
N GLU A 323 26.77 -21.48 -26.35
CA GLU A 323 28.18 -21.27 -26.73
C GLU A 323 29.14 -21.99 -25.79
N TYR A 324 28.72 -22.18 -24.53
CA TYR A 324 29.50 -22.87 -23.51
C TYR A 324 28.59 -23.39 -22.40
N ASP A 325 28.63 -24.69 -22.12
CA ASP A 325 28.00 -25.30 -20.95
C ASP A 325 28.98 -26.30 -20.36
N GLN A 326 29.36 -26.09 -19.09
CA GLN A 326 30.45 -26.86 -18.49
C GLN A 326 30.27 -27.03 -16.99
N LEU A 327 30.38 -28.28 -16.55
CA LEU A 327 30.58 -28.62 -15.13
C LEU A 327 31.99 -28.26 -14.68
N VAL A 328 32.10 -27.78 -13.44
CA VAL A 328 33.33 -27.26 -12.83
C VAL A 328 33.55 -27.98 -11.50
N LYS A 329 34.79 -28.41 -11.27
CA LYS A 329 35.22 -28.98 -9.99
C LYS A 329 35.69 -27.86 -9.06
N PRO A 330 35.03 -27.65 -7.91
CA PRO A 330 35.50 -26.72 -6.89
C PRO A 330 36.89 -27.11 -6.37
N PRO A 331 37.74 -26.14 -6.00
CA PRO A 331 39.08 -26.41 -5.49
C PRO A 331 39.08 -27.05 -4.10
N LYS A 332 38.01 -26.85 -3.33
CA LYS A 332 37.85 -27.37 -1.97
C LYS A 332 36.76 -28.44 -1.89
N PRO A 333 36.79 -29.33 -0.87
CA PRO A 333 35.73 -30.29 -0.66
C PRO A 333 34.36 -29.63 -0.49
N ILE A 334 33.36 -30.19 -1.17
CA ILE A 334 31.97 -29.73 -1.12
C ILE A 334 31.34 -30.19 0.20
N THR A 335 30.79 -29.26 0.97
CA THR A 335 30.04 -29.55 2.20
C THR A 335 28.55 -29.76 1.93
N ASP A 336 28.00 -29.04 0.95
CA ASP A 336 26.63 -29.20 0.46
C ASP A 336 26.57 -28.92 -1.05
N TYR A 337 26.02 -29.85 -1.83
CA TYR A 337 25.88 -29.71 -3.28
C TYR A 337 24.75 -28.76 -3.68
N LEU A 338 23.87 -28.40 -2.74
CA LEU A 338 22.68 -27.61 -2.98
C LEU A 338 21.76 -28.22 -4.04
N THR A 339 21.72 -29.56 -4.18
CA THR A 339 21.08 -30.28 -5.30
C THR A 339 19.66 -29.82 -5.60
N ARG A 340 18.85 -29.55 -4.58
CA ARG A 340 17.47 -29.04 -4.72
C ARG A 340 17.37 -27.65 -5.38
N PHE A 341 18.47 -26.91 -5.42
CA PHE A 341 18.59 -25.59 -6.04
C PHE A 341 19.46 -25.67 -7.29
N SER A 342 20.56 -26.44 -7.26
CA SER A 342 21.58 -26.45 -8.32
C SER A 342 21.42 -27.55 -9.37
N GLY A 343 20.66 -28.60 -9.03
CA GLY A 343 20.60 -29.83 -9.82
C GLY A 343 21.89 -30.66 -9.80
N ILE A 344 22.92 -30.23 -9.07
CA ILE A 344 24.22 -30.87 -9.03
C ILE A 344 24.24 -31.99 -7.99
N THR A 345 24.77 -33.15 -8.36
CA THR A 345 24.97 -34.30 -7.45
C THR A 345 26.44 -34.68 -7.36
N ALA A 346 26.81 -35.41 -6.30
CA ALA A 346 28.17 -35.92 -6.12
C ALA A 346 28.61 -36.81 -7.30
N GLU A 347 27.70 -37.64 -7.82
CA GLU A 347 27.93 -38.53 -8.95
C GLU A 347 28.19 -37.74 -10.24
N SER A 348 27.45 -36.64 -10.44
CA SER A 348 27.62 -35.76 -11.61
C SER A 348 28.97 -35.05 -11.64
N LEU A 349 29.52 -34.70 -10.46
CA LEU A 349 30.82 -34.02 -10.33
C LEU A 349 32.02 -34.96 -10.18
N ALA A 350 31.81 -36.23 -9.80
CA ALA A 350 32.89 -37.19 -9.60
C ALA A 350 33.88 -37.31 -10.78
N PRO A 351 33.44 -37.36 -12.06
CA PRO A 351 34.36 -37.45 -13.20
C PRO A 351 34.91 -36.09 -13.66
N VAL A 352 34.45 -34.97 -13.09
CA VAL A 352 34.75 -33.63 -13.59
C VAL A 352 36.16 -33.21 -13.14
N THR A 353 36.99 -32.80 -14.08
CA THR A 353 38.35 -32.28 -13.82
C THR A 353 38.49 -30.80 -14.15
N THR A 354 37.54 -30.23 -14.87
CA THR A 354 37.57 -28.82 -15.31
C THR A 354 37.60 -27.89 -14.11
N THR A 355 38.54 -26.97 -14.09
CA THR A 355 38.79 -26.05 -12.98
C THR A 355 38.28 -24.64 -13.28
N LEU A 356 38.07 -23.83 -12.24
CA LEU A 356 37.65 -22.44 -12.39
C LEU A 356 38.60 -21.61 -13.28
N PRO A 357 39.95 -21.70 -13.18
CA PRO A 357 40.84 -20.95 -14.09
C PRO A 357 40.69 -21.32 -15.57
N GLU A 358 40.39 -22.58 -15.89
CA GLU A 358 40.14 -23.02 -17.26
C GLU A 358 38.83 -22.43 -17.81
N VAL A 359 37.78 -22.44 -16.98
CA VAL A 359 36.49 -21.81 -17.29
C VAL A 359 36.65 -20.30 -17.48
N GLN A 360 37.34 -19.60 -16.57
CA GLN A 360 37.65 -18.17 -16.70
C GLN A 360 38.39 -17.88 -18.01
N SER A 361 39.42 -18.67 -18.33
CA SER A 361 40.20 -18.52 -19.57
C SER A 361 39.34 -18.72 -20.82
N ARG A 362 38.36 -19.63 -20.76
CA ARG A 362 37.41 -19.87 -21.85
C ARG A 362 36.40 -18.73 -22.00
N LEU A 363 35.80 -18.28 -20.90
CA LEU A 363 34.83 -17.18 -20.88
C LEU A 363 35.45 -15.85 -21.33
N LEU A 364 36.69 -15.55 -20.90
CA LEU A 364 37.40 -14.34 -21.33
C LEU A 364 37.60 -14.28 -22.86
N LYS A 365 37.72 -15.41 -23.55
CA LYS A 365 37.78 -15.42 -25.03
C LYS A 365 36.48 -14.92 -25.66
N PHE A 366 35.34 -15.17 -25.04
CA PHE A 366 34.05 -14.63 -25.48
C PHE A 366 33.90 -13.16 -25.10
N PHE A 367 34.43 -12.73 -23.95
CA PHE A 367 34.19 -11.39 -23.40
C PHE A 367 35.21 -10.33 -23.82
N SER A 368 36.38 -10.74 -24.33
CA SER A 368 37.46 -9.84 -24.78
C SER A 368 37.36 -9.46 -26.27
N VAL A 369 36.18 -9.60 -26.87
CA VAL A 369 35.94 -9.18 -28.26
C VAL A 369 35.57 -7.70 -28.34
N GLU A 370 35.80 -7.07 -29.49
CA GLU A 370 35.47 -5.67 -29.74
C GLU A 370 34.24 -5.52 -30.64
N PRO A 371 33.24 -4.70 -30.26
CA PRO A 371 33.10 -4.02 -28.97
C PRO A 371 32.82 -5.00 -27.81
N THR A 372 33.24 -4.64 -26.59
CA THR A 372 33.02 -5.48 -25.39
C THR A 372 31.56 -5.90 -25.28
N PRO A 373 31.26 -7.21 -25.21
CA PRO A 373 29.90 -7.74 -25.10
C PRO A 373 29.19 -7.26 -23.83
N ILE A 374 27.87 -7.42 -23.82
CA ILE A 374 27.02 -7.24 -22.65
C ILE A 374 26.71 -8.63 -22.07
N LEU A 375 26.85 -8.80 -20.76
CA LEU A 375 26.37 -9.98 -20.05
C LEU A 375 24.94 -9.77 -19.56
N LEU A 376 24.08 -10.75 -19.76
CA LEU A 376 22.69 -10.78 -19.32
C LEU A 376 22.51 -11.91 -18.31
N GLY A 377 21.84 -11.65 -17.20
CA GLY A 377 21.50 -12.69 -16.23
C GLY A 377 20.40 -12.27 -15.26
N HIS A 378 20.24 -13.01 -14.17
CA HIS A 378 19.29 -12.72 -13.10
C HIS A 378 19.97 -12.74 -11.74
N SER A 379 20.07 -11.61 -11.06
CA SER A 379 20.96 -11.44 -9.90
C SER A 379 22.41 -11.80 -10.23
N LEU A 380 22.84 -11.31 -11.40
CA LEU A 380 24.09 -11.68 -12.07
C LEU A 380 25.34 -11.36 -11.23
N GLU A 381 25.22 -10.50 -10.21
CA GLU A 381 26.30 -10.25 -9.25
C GLU A 381 26.72 -11.51 -8.49
N SER A 382 25.82 -12.47 -8.30
CA SER A 382 26.10 -13.73 -7.62
C SER A 382 26.95 -14.64 -8.51
N ASP A 383 26.58 -14.76 -9.79
CA ASP A 383 27.30 -15.55 -10.79
C ASP A 383 28.70 -15.02 -11.02
N LEU A 384 28.85 -13.70 -11.18
CA LEU A 384 30.16 -13.08 -11.38
C LEU A 384 31.09 -13.27 -10.16
N ARG A 385 30.55 -13.33 -8.95
CA ARG A 385 31.32 -13.67 -7.74
C ARG A 385 31.75 -15.13 -7.73
N ALA A 386 30.87 -16.06 -8.06
CA ALA A 386 31.21 -17.48 -8.17
C ALA A 386 32.26 -17.74 -9.26
N LEU A 387 32.17 -17.02 -10.38
CA LEU A 387 33.14 -17.03 -11.47
C LEU A 387 34.45 -16.30 -11.11
N LYS A 388 34.45 -15.49 -10.05
CA LYS A 388 35.57 -14.60 -9.67
C LYS A 388 35.98 -13.70 -10.86
N MET A 389 34.99 -13.09 -11.52
CA MET A 389 35.16 -12.26 -12.71
C MET A 389 34.59 -10.86 -12.54
N CYS A 390 35.33 -9.85 -13.00
CA CYS A 390 34.82 -8.48 -13.15
C CYS A 390 34.48 -8.18 -14.62
N HIS A 391 33.30 -7.62 -14.87
CA HIS A 391 32.84 -7.31 -16.23
C HIS A 391 32.13 -5.93 -16.29
N PRO A 392 32.40 -5.09 -17.31
CA PRO A 392 31.95 -3.69 -17.33
C PRO A 392 30.50 -3.48 -17.76
N LYS A 393 29.87 -4.43 -18.48
CA LYS A 393 28.57 -4.24 -19.11
C LYS A 393 27.59 -5.36 -18.75
N CYS A 394 26.73 -5.10 -17.77
CA CYS A 394 25.76 -6.09 -17.28
C CYS A 394 24.32 -5.59 -17.50
N ILE A 395 23.43 -6.48 -17.91
CA ILE A 395 21.97 -6.34 -17.83
C ILE A 395 21.48 -7.39 -16.83
N ASP A 396 20.72 -6.96 -15.83
CA ASP A 396 20.18 -7.85 -14.82
C ASP A 396 18.65 -7.82 -14.86
N THR A 397 18.04 -8.96 -15.19
CA THR A 397 16.58 -9.12 -15.23
C THR A 397 15.92 -8.89 -13.87
N ALA A 398 16.62 -9.13 -12.76
CA ALA A 398 16.14 -8.85 -11.41
C ALA A 398 16.09 -7.33 -11.08
N ILE A 399 16.83 -6.51 -11.85
CA ILE A 399 16.87 -5.05 -11.68
C ILE A 399 15.96 -4.35 -12.68
N ILE A 400 15.96 -4.77 -13.94
CA ILE A 400 15.14 -4.15 -14.98
C ILE A 400 13.65 -4.53 -14.85
N TYR A 401 13.31 -5.62 -14.14
CA TYR A 401 11.92 -5.91 -13.73
C TYR A 401 11.72 -5.56 -12.26
N HIS A 402 10.59 -4.93 -11.93
CA HIS A 402 10.33 -4.51 -10.55
C HIS A 402 9.63 -5.60 -9.74
N HIS A 403 9.85 -5.64 -8.43
CA HIS A 403 9.03 -6.44 -7.53
C HIS A 403 7.69 -5.71 -7.25
N PRO A 404 6.53 -6.39 -7.13
CA PRO A 404 5.23 -5.76 -6.85
C PRO A 404 5.20 -4.91 -5.57
N ARG A 405 6.03 -5.28 -4.60
CA ARG A 405 6.19 -4.58 -3.32
C ARG A 405 7.24 -3.46 -3.35
N GLY A 406 7.80 -3.16 -4.52
CA GLY A 406 8.86 -2.16 -4.69
C GLY A 406 10.25 -2.65 -4.26
N ARG A 407 11.25 -1.78 -4.46
CA ARG A 407 12.64 -1.97 -4.00
C ARG A 407 12.72 -1.94 -2.46
N PRO A 408 13.70 -2.60 -1.83
CA PRO A 408 14.86 -3.30 -2.40
C PRO A 408 14.59 -4.76 -2.80
N LEU A 409 13.35 -5.23 -2.72
CA LEU A 409 13.03 -6.62 -3.04
C LEU A 409 13.25 -6.91 -4.53
N LYS A 410 14.02 -7.95 -4.85
CA LYS A 410 14.21 -8.48 -6.21
C LYS A 410 13.11 -9.52 -6.51
N PRO A 411 12.43 -9.47 -7.67
CA PRO A 411 11.51 -10.52 -8.10
C PRO A 411 12.29 -11.79 -8.50
N GLY A 412 11.77 -12.97 -8.17
CA GLY A 412 12.40 -14.23 -8.59
C GLY A 412 12.18 -14.54 -10.08
N LEU A 413 13.17 -15.14 -10.73
CA LEU A 413 13.16 -15.46 -12.17
C LEU A 413 11.94 -16.28 -12.58
N ALA A 414 11.64 -17.40 -11.91
CA ALA A 414 10.48 -18.25 -12.25
C ALA A 414 9.15 -17.49 -12.24
N TRP A 415 9.01 -16.56 -11.28
CA TRP A 415 7.82 -15.72 -11.21
C TRP A 415 7.77 -14.70 -12.35
N LEU A 416 8.91 -14.09 -12.71
CA LEU A 416 8.98 -13.18 -13.86
C LEU A 416 8.65 -13.90 -15.16
N THR A 417 9.25 -15.06 -15.41
CA THR A 417 9.03 -15.86 -16.62
C THR A 417 7.57 -16.28 -16.74
N LYS A 418 6.97 -16.77 -15.65
CA LYS A 418 5.54 -17.09 -15.62
C LYS A 418 4.67 -15.87 -15.90
N LYS A 419 4.99 -14.72 -15.30
CA LYS A 419 4.17 -13.51 -15.41
C LYS A 419 4.26 -12.84 -16.78
N TRP A 420 5.45 -12.75 -17.34
CA TRP A 420 5.76 -11.88 -18.48
C TRP A 420 6.06 -12.64 -19.77
N CYS A 421 6.39 -13.94 -19.68
CA CYS A 421 6.60 -14.82 -20.83
C CYS A 421 5.51 -15.91 -20.92
N GLY A 422 4.74 -16.15 -19.84
CA GLY A 422 3.67 -17.16 -19.82
C GLY A 422 4.19 -18.59 -19.74
N ARG A 423 5.45 -18.79 -19.34
CA ARG A 423 6.14 -20.09 -19.25
C ARG A 423 6.52 -20.39 -17.80
N GLU A 424 6.32 -21.62 -17.38
CA GLU A 424 6.82 -22.11 -16.08
C GLU A 424 8.23 -22.70 -16.27
N ILE A 425 9.12 -22.42 -15.32
CA ILE A 425 10.51 -22.90 -15.26
C ILE A 425 10.81 -23.41 -13.85
N GLN A 426 11.95 -24.09 -13.66
CA GLN A 426 12.38 -24.61 -12.35
C GLN A 426 11.36 -25.60 -11.75
N ALA A 427 10.62 -26.31 -12.60
CA ALA A 427 9.55 -27.23 -12.19
C ALA A 427 10.04 -28.64 -11.80
N ARG A 428 11.36 -28.85 -11.69
CA ARG A 428 11.98 -30.17 -11.45
C ARG A 428 11.93 -30.62 -9.98
N GLY A 429 11.37 -29.82 -9.07
CA GLY A 429 11.26 -30.16 -7.65
C GLY A 429 12.63 -30.38 -7.01
N GLU A 430 12.86 -31.56 -6.44
CA GLU A 430 14.16 -31.95 -5.83
C GLU A 430 15.29 -32.10 -6.87
N GLY A 431 14.97 -32.11 -8.17
CA GLY A 431 15.96 -32.18 -9.25
C GLY A 431 16.73 -30.87 -9.51
N GLY A 432 16.44 -29.79 -8.77
CA GLY A 432 17.14 -28.51 -8.86
C GLY A 432 16.95 -27.75 -10.16
N HIS A 433 17.68 -26.65 -10.30
CA HIS A 433 17.61 -25.76 -11.45
C HIS A 433 18.54 -26.24 -12.58
N ASP A 434 18.38 -25.61 -13.74
CA ASP A 434 19.17 -25.87 -14.93
C ASP A 434 19.65 -24.53 -15.50
N PRO A 435 20.97 -24.29 -15.58
CA PRO A 435 21.47 -22.97 -15.96
C PRO A 435 21.17 -22.65 -17.43
N GLU A 436 20.94 -23.64 -18.30
CA GLU A 436 20.47 -23.37 -19.66
C GLU A 436 19.02 -22.85 -19.64
N GLU A 437 18.13 -23.46 -18.85
CA GLU A 437 16.74 -23.01 -18.72
C GLU A 437 16.66 -21.57 -18.18
N ASP A 438 17.46 -21.27 -17.16
CA ASP A 438 17.48 -19.98 -16.49
C ASP A 438 18.14 -18.88 -17.36
N ALA A 439 19.24 -19.19 -18.06
CA ALA A 439 19.82 -18.28 -19.05
C ALA A 439 18.85 -17.99 -20.21
N ARG A 440 18.12 -19.01 -20.71
CA ARG A 440 17.08 -18.83 -21.74
C ARG A 440 15.92 -17.98 -21.25
N ALA A 441 15.49 -18.16 -20.00
CA ALA A 441 14.45 -17.32 -19.40
C ALA A 441 14.89 -15.84 -19.35
N CYS A 442 16.16 -15.56 -19.05
CA CYS A 442 16.70 -14.20 -19.11
C CYS A 442 16.66 -13.61 -20.52
N LEU A 443 17.00 -14.40 -21.55
CA LEU A 443 16.89 -13.99 -22.97
C LEU A 443 15.45 -13.58 -23.31
N GLU A 444 14.48 -14.44 -22.99
CA GLU A 444 13.06 -14.19 -23.27
C GLU A 444 12.56 -12.91 -22.57
N LEU A 445 12.94 -12.69 -21.31
CA LEU A 445 12.58 -11.48 -20.57
C LEU A 445 13.17 -10.22 -21.23
N LEU A 446 14.45 -10.24 -21.60
CA LEU A 446 15.05 -9.10 -22.30
C LEU A 446 14.38 -8.86 -23.66
N GLN A 447 14.10 -9.91 -24.43
CA GLN A 447 13.36 -9.79 -25.71
C GLN A 447 11.99 -9.14 -25.49
N LYS A 448 11.22 -9.60 -24.51
CA LYS A 448 9.92 -8.99 -24.16
C LYS A 448 10.04 -7.52 -23.78
N LYS A 449 11.08 -7.17 -23.02
CA LYS A 449 11.38 -5.79 -22.63
C LYS A 449 11.78 -4.92 -23.83
N LEU A 450 12.50 -5.46 -24.80
CA LEU A 450 12.84 -4.77 -26.05
C LEU A 450 11.62 -4.57 -26.95
N GLU A 451 10.76 -5.58 -27.07
CA GLU A 451 9.51 -5.54 -27.86
C GLU A 451 8.50 -4.52 -27.33
N ASN A 452 8.36 -4.44 -26.00
CA ASN A 452 7.29 -3.69 -25.34
C ASN A 452 7.76 -2.37 -24.70
N GLY A 453 9.06 -2.09 -24.76
CA GLY A 453 9.69 -0.87 -24.24
C GLY A 453 10.03 -0.91 -22.74
N PRO A 454 10.69 0.15 -22.23
CA PRO A 454 11.26 0.19 -20.88
C PRO A 454 10.25 -0.05 -19.74
N GLY A 455 8.97 0.24 -19.99
CA GLY A 455 7.89 0.03 -19.03
C GLY A 455 7.35 -1.35 -18.86
N TYR A 456 7.67 -2.23 -19.79
CA TYR A 456 7.32 -3.62 -19.65
C TYR A 456 8.08 -4.21 -18.46
N GLY A 457 7.41 -4.95 -17.58
CA GLY A 457 8.04 -5.46 -16.35
C GLY A 457 7.97 -4.54 -15.13
N GLU A 458 7.44 -3.33 -15.26
CA GLU A 458 7.11 -2.50 -14.10
C GLU A 458 5.72 -2.87 -13.56
N PHE A 459 5.63 -3.11 -12.25
CA PHE A 459 4.33 -3.19 -11.60
C PHE A 459 3.72 -1.80 -11.63
N LYS A 460 2.63 -1.66 -12.39
CA LYS A 460 1.67 -0.61 -12.12
C LYS A 460 1.28 -0.80 -10.66
N THR A 461 1.75 0.07 -9.77
CA THR A 461 1.09 0.22 -8.49
C THR A 461 -0.28 0.77 -8.84
N ASP A 462 -1.19 -0.16 -9.13
CA ASP A 462 -2.58 0.10 -9.44
C ASP A 462 -3.31 0.56 -8.18
N PHE A 463 -2.58 0.73 -7.07
CA PHE A 463 -3.00 1.34 -5.83
C PHE A 463 -2.24 2.65 -5.60
N GLU A 464 -2.90 3.57 -4.92
CA GLU A 464 -2.33 4.84 -4.50
C GLU A 464 -2.86 5.23 -3.13
N SER A 465 -2.15 6.14 -2.48
CA SER A 465 -2.62 6.74 -1.24
C SER A 465 -3.81 7.66 -1.51
N ILE A 466 -4.79 7.64 -0.60
CA ILE A 466 -5.93 8.58 -0.64
C ILE A 466 -5.43 10.04 -0.57
N PHE A 467 -4.28 10.30 0.05
CA PHE A 467 -3.69 11.64 0.15
C PHE A 467 -3.12 12.14 -1.16
N GLU A 468 -2.49 11.26 -1.94
CA GLU A 468 -2.04 11.61 -3.28
C GLU A 468 -3.23 11.87 -4.21
N ARG A 469 -4.34 11.14 -4.03
CA ARG A 469 -5.58 11.42 -4.74
C ARG A 469 -6.18 12.77 -4.35
N MET A 470 -6.25 13.05 -3.05
CA MET A 470 -6.75 14.32 -2.53
C MET A 470 -5.90 15.51 -3.00
N SER A 471 -4.57 15.39 -3.00
CA SER A 471 -3.67 16.47 -3.40
C SER A 471 -3.78 16.84 -4.88
N ARG A 472 -4.22 15.90 -5.74
CA ARG A 472 -4.49 16.15 -7.16
C ARG A 472 -5.92 16.63 -7.43
N SER A 473 -6.82 16.50 -6.46
CA SER A 473 -8.20 16.92 -6.59
C SER A 473 -8.30 18.44 -6.45
N ASN A 474 -8.93 19.08 -7.42
CA ASN A 474 -9.45 20.44 -7.23
C ASN A 474 -10.66 20.31 -6.30
N GLY A 475 -10.59 20.85 -5.08
CA GLY A 475 -11.68 20.72 -4.11
C GLY A 475 -13.02 21.23 -4.66
N HIS A 476 -14.13 20.82 -4.04
CA HIS A 476 -15.50 21.15 -4.47
C HIS A 476 -15.83 22.67 -4.47
N ALA A 477 -14.98 23.49 -3.85
CA ALA A 477 -15.21 24.92 -3.63
C ALA A 477 -14.30 25.87 -4.46
N GLY A 478 -13.53 25.37 -5.43
CA GLY A 478 -12.63 26.22 -6.23
C GLY A 478 -11.43 26.79 -5.45
N MET A 479 -11.14 26.26 -4.26
CA MET A 479 -9.90 26.46 -3.52
C MET A 479 -8.87 25.37 -3.88
N ASP A 480 -7.60 25.66 -3.58
CA ASP A 480 -6.42 24.81 -3.76
C ASP A 480 -6.63 23.32 -3.39
N SER A 481 -5.69 22.48 -3.82
CA SER A 481 -5.61 21.04 -3.53
C SER A 481 -6.11 20.68 -2.12
N VAL A 482 -6.90 19.60 -1.99
CA VAL A 482 -7.49 19.16 -0.70
C VAL A 482 -6.37 18.93 0.32
N ARG A 483 -6.31 19.76 1.37
CA ARG A 483 -5.30 19.64 2.43
C ARG A 483 -5.75 18.58 3.43
N SER A 484 -4.85 17.64 3.71
CA SER A 484 -5.13 16.42 4.47
C SER A 484 -4.23 16.26 5.70
N ALA A 485 -4.82 15.84 6.82
CA ALA A 485 -4.11 15.52 8.05
C ALA A 485 -4.43 14.11 8.55
N VAL A 486 -3.45 13.49 9.20
CA VAL A 486 -3.57 12.20 9.89
C VAL A 486 -3.02 12.36 11.28
N VAL A 487 -3.85 12.07 12.27
CA VAL A 487 -3.49 12.12 13.69
C VAL A 487 -3.61 10.70 14.24
N ASP A 488 -2.48 10.05 14.50
CA ASP A 488 -2.48 8.63 14.89
C ASP A 488 -1.31 8.30 15.83
N HIS A 489 -1.53 7.25 16.62
CA HIS A 489 -0.53 6.64 17.49
C HIS A 489 0.71 6.20 16.73
N GLY A 490 1.89 6.49 17.29
CA GLY A 490 3.18 6.18 16.70
C GLY A 490 3.63 7.26 15.70
N ASN A 491 4.15 6.85 14.53
CA ASN A 491 4.72 7.79 13.56
C ASN A 491 4.03 7.67 12.18
N PRO A 492 2.87 8.32 11.98
CA PRO A 492 2.13 8.26 10.72
C PRO A 492 2.93 8.78 9.52
N ALA A 493 3.94 9.64 9.73
CA ALA A 493 4.78 10.18 8.65
C ALA A 493 5.63 9.10 7.96
N THR A 494 5.92 7.98 8.64
CA THR A 494 6.67 6.84 8.07
C THR A 494 5.78 5.69 7.60
N TRP A 495 4.47 5.76 7.88
CA TRP A 495 3.52 4.68 7.61
C TRP A 495 2.42 5.12 6.64
N HIS A 496 1.16 5.08 7.08
CA HIS A 496 -0.01 5.33 6.24
C HIS A 496 -0.23 6.83 5.96
N GLY A 497 0.30 7.72 6.81
CA GLY A 497 0.22 9.17 6.67
C GLY A 497 1.39 9.79 5.89
N ALA A 498 2.32 9.00 5.35
CA ALA A 498 3.53 9.50 4.67
C ALA A 498 3.28 10.45 3.49
N LYS A 499 2.07 10.41 2.92
CA LYS A 499 1.63 11.27 1.80
C LYS A 499 0.65 12.36 2.21
N ALA A 500 0.25 12.43 3.47
CA ALA A 500 -0.61 13.48 3.99
C ALA A 500 0.15 14.81 4.08
N ASN A 501 -0.57 15.94 4.06
CA ASN A 501 0.06 17.25 4.24
C ASN A 501 0.54 17.47 5.67
N THR A 502 -0.14 16.87 6.66
CA THR A 502 0.22 17.01 8.08
C THR A 502 0.00 15.68 8.80
N PRO A 503 1.03 14.82 8.87
CA PRO A 503 1.04 13.65 9.75
C PRO A 503 1.44 14.06 11.18
N VAL A 504 0.61 13.73 12.17
CA VAL A 504 0.79 14.03 13.59
C VAL A 504 0.90 12.70 14.34
N GLY A 505 2.07 12.44 14.92
CA GLY A 505 2.32 11.26 15.75
C GLY A 505 1.89 11.48 17.20
N CYS A 506 1.16 10.53 17.75
CA CYS A 506 0.57 10.59 19.09
C CYS A 506 1.05 9.42 19.96
N THR A 507 0.96 9.57 21.28
CA THR A 507 1.25 8.51 22.25
C THR A 507 0.06 8.10 23.11
N SER A 508 -0.98 8.93 23.12
CA SER A 508 -2.23 8.71 23.85
C SER A 508 -3.44 9.18 23.02
N ASP A 509 -4.64 8.73 23.36
CA ASP A 509 -5.87 9.25 22.76
C ASP A 509 -6.11 10.74 23.11
N GLU A 510 -5.53 11.25 24.19
CA GLU A 510 -5.55 12.68 24.50
C GLU A 510 -4.72 13.48 23.48
N ASP A 511 -3.52 13.01 23.14
CA ASP A 511 -2.70 13.62 22.08
C ASP A 511 -3.44 13.58 20.73
N VAL A 512 -4.14 12.47 20.45
CA VAL A 512 -4.96 12.35 19.23
C VAL A 512 -6.08 13.38 19.23
N TYR A 513 -6.79 13.53 20.35
CA TYR A 513 -7.86 14.51 20.47
C TYR A 513 -7.36 15.95 20.28
N GLN A 514 -6.24 16.34 20.92
CA GLN A 514 -5.65 17.66 20.74
C GLN A 514 -5.17 17.89 19.30
N GLY A 515 -4.47 16.91 18.71
CA GLY A 515 -4.01 16.99 17.33
C GLY A 515 -5.16 17.11 16.32
N LEU A 516 -6.31 16.48 16.59
CA LEU A 516 -7.52 16.64 15.78
C LEU A 516 -8.05 18.07 15.85
N LEU A 517 -8.16 18.65 17.06
CA LEU A 517 -8.62 20.04 17.23
C LEU A 517 -7.72 21.06 16.54
N GLU A 518 -6.41 20.83 16.53
CA GLU A 518 -5.44 21.68 15.83
C GLU A 518 -5.51 21.53 14.30
N ALA A 519 -5.72 20.31 13.81
CA ALA A 519 -5.75 20.02 12.38
C ALA A 519 -7.04 20.48 11.70
N ILE A 520 -8.20 20.30 12.35
CA ILE A 520 -9.53 20.52 11.76
C ILE A 520 -9.72 21.93 11.16
N PRO A 521 -9.30 23.04 11.80
CA PRO A 521 -9.46 24.38 11.23
C PRO A 521 -8.78 24.54 9.86
N SER A 522 -7.56 24.01 9.71
CA SER A 522 -6.69 24.27 8.56
C SER A 522 -6.68 23.18 7.47
N HIS A 523 -7.47 22.10 7.63
CA HIS A 523 -7.54 20.98 6.71
C HIS A 523 -8.97 20.71 6.23
N GLN A 524 -9.10 20.17 5.01
CA GLN A 524 -10.38 19.73 4.44
C GLN A 524 -10.66 18.27 4.77
N PHE A 525 -9.62 17.45 4.90
CA PHE A 525 -9.73 16.07 5.33
C PHE A 525 -8.88 15.85 6.58
N VAL A 526 -9.46 15.28 7.64
CA VAL A 526 -8.74 14.91 8.85
C VAL A 526 -9.11 13.49 9.24
N PHE A 527 -8.11 12.66 9.51
CA PHE A 527 -8.28 11.34 10.08
C PHE A 527 -7.73 11.28 11.51
N GLY A 528 -8.45 10.62 12.41
CA GLY A 528 -8.00 10.30 13.77
C GLY A 528 -8.24 8.83 14.12
N ARG A 529 -7.44 8.27 15.03
CA ARG A 529 -7.71 6.94 15.59
C ARG A 529 -7.56 6.95 17.11
N PHE A 530 -8.63 6.56 17.80
CA PHE A 530 -8.64 6.32 19.23
C PHE A 530 -8.46 4.82 19.50
N THR A 531 -7.58 4.46 20.43
CA THR A 531 -7.23 3.06 20.72
C THR A 531 -7.42 2.65 22.17
N ASP A 532 -7.65 3.57 23.10
CA ASP A 532 -7.73 3.27 24.54
C ASP A 532 -8.79 2.20 24.84
N LEU A 533 -9.95 2.28 24.17
CA LEU A 533 -11.03 1.29 24.34
C LEU A 533 -10.61 -0.11 23.87
N ALA A 534 -9.93 -0.21 22.73
CA ALA A 534 -9.42 -1.48 22.24
C ALA A 534 -8.32 -2.05 23.14
N ASP A 535 -7.48 -1.18 23.68
CA ASP A 535 -6.38 -1.56 24.57
C ASP A 535 -6.89 -2.09 25.92
N VAL A 536 -7.84 -1.41 26.56
CA VAL A 536 -8.44 -1.88 27.83
C VAL A 536 -9.21 -3.20 27.65
N LEU A 537 -9.83 -3.44 26.49
CA LEU A 537 -10.46 -4.70 26.13
C LEU A 537 -9.44 -5.81 25.75
N GLY A 538 -8.15 -5.48 25.65
CA GLY A 538 -7.06 -6.41 25.33
C GLY A 538 -6.98 -6.79 23.85
N TRP A 539 -7.47 -5.94 22.94
CA TRP A 539 -7.46 -6.20 21.50
C TRP A 539 -6.17 -5.76 20.82
N VAL A 540 -5.39 -4.89 21.48
CA VAL A 540 -4.10 -4.42 20.98
C VAL A 540 -3.02 -5.42 21.41
N THR A 541 -2.33 -6.02 20.45
CA THR A 541 -1.17 -6.87 20.74
C THR A 541 0.09 -6.01 20.76
N PRO A 542 0.91 -6.04 21.83
CA PRO A 542 2.20 -5.36 21.84
C PRO A 542 3.09 -5.89 20.70
N LYS A 543 3.85 -5.01 20.03
CA LYS A 543 4.90 -5.46 19.11
C LYS A 543 6.02 -6.08 19.96
N THR A 544 6.18 -7.39 19.91
CA THR A 544 7.30 -8.08 20.56
C THR A 544 8.59 -7.87 19.79
N GLU A 545 9.65 -7.45 20.49
CA GLU A 545 11.01 -7.71 20.03
C GLU A 545 11.36 -9.18 20.28
N PRO A 546 12.07 -9.86 19.37
CA PRO A 546 12.48 -11.24 19.58
C PRO A 546 13.47 -11.34 20.76
N GLY A 547 13.02 -11.90 21.89
CA GLY A 547 13.88 -12.23 23.04
C GLY A 547 13.50 -11.60 24.39
N ALA A 548 12.45 -10.79 24.48
CA ALA A 548 12.02 -10.21 25.75
C ALA A 548 10.99 -11.10 26.48
N ASP A 549 11.29 -11.47 27.73
CA ASP A 549 10.37 -12.13 28.64
C ASP A 549 9.20 -11.18 28.95
N VAL A 550 7.99 -11.56 28.55
CA VAL A 550 6.80 -10.71 28.66
C VAL A 550 6.28 -10.75 30.10
N LYS A 551 6.62 -9.75 30.91
CA LYS A 551 5.71 -9.33 31.97
C LYS A 551 4.57 -8.56 31.30
N LEU A 552 3.41 -9.19 31.17
CA LEU A 552 2.15 -8.51 30.86
C LEU A 552 1.93 -7.45 31.94
N ILE A 553 2.28 -6.20 31.68
CA ILE A 553 1.84 -5.09 32.51
C ILE A 553 0.32 -5.02 32.26
N PRO A 554 -0.53 -5.24 33.27
CA PRO A 554 -1.97 -5.12 33.08
C PRO A 554 -2.28 -3.70 32.57
N PRO A 555 -3.22 -3.52 31.63
CA PRO A 555 -3.68 -2.19 31.25
C PRO A 555 -4.00 -1.41 32.53
N THR A 556 -3.36 -0.26 32.70
CA THR A 556 -3.46 0.58 33.90
C THR A 556 -4.80 1.30 33.99
N LEU A 557 -5.54 1.37 32.87
CA LEU A 557 -6.76 2.13 32.72
C LEU A 557 -8.02 1.30 33.05
N ASP A 558 -8.97 1.97 33.69
CA ASP A 558 -10.29 1.45 34.03
C ASP A 558 -11.26 1.60 32.84
N LEU A 559 -12.03 0.55 32.53
CA LEU A 559 -12.93 0.52 31.36
C LEU A 559 -13.99 1.63 31.43
N ARG A 560 -14.54 1.92 32.61
CA ARG A 560 -15.54 2.97 32.79
C ARG A 560 -14.93 4.35 32.55
N THR A 561 -13.73 4.63 33.06
CA THR A 561 -13.01 5.88 32.76
C THR A 561 -12.76 6.03 31.26
N VAL A 562 -12.27 4.98 30.58
CA VAL A 562 -12.00 5.02 29.13
C VAL A 562 -13.27 5.32 28.33
N LEU A 563 -14.42 4.72 28.68
CA LEU A 563 -15.70 5.00 28.03
C LEU A 563 -16.17 6.45 28.26
N SER A 564 -16.03 6.95 29.49
CA SER A 564 -16.36 8.34 29.85
C SER A 564 -15.50 9.35 29.10
N ASP A 565 -14.18 9.11 29.04
CA ASP A 565 -13.24 9.98 28.35
C ASP A 565 -13.49 9.98 26.83
N LEU A 566 -13.76 8.80 26.25
CA LEU A 566 -14.13 8.69 24.85
C LEU A 566 -15.42 9.46 24.53
N ASP A 567 -16.47 9.33 25.36
CA ASP A 567 -17.72 10.07 25.19
C ASP A 567 -17.50 11.59 25.25
N GLY A 568 -16.72 12.05 26.24
CA GLY A 568 -16.35 13.46 26.42
C GLY A 568 -15.56 14.01 25.23
N ARG A 569 -14.52 13.30 24.78
CA ARG A 569 -13.69 13.67 23.61
C ARG A 569 -14.54 13.77 22.35
N LEU A 570 -15.40 12.79 22.07
CA LEU A 570 -16.25 12.80 20.88
C LEU A 570 -17.28 13.94 20.93
N THR A 571 -17.89 14.17 22.09
CA THR A 571 -18.84 15.27 22.29
C THR A 571 -18.18 16.62 22.03
N ASN A 572 -17.02 16.86 22.63
CA ASN A 572 -16.28 18.12 22.49
C ASN A 572 -15.77 18.31 21.06
N LEU A 573 -15.22 17.25 20.45
CA LEU A 573 -14.76 17.27 19.06
C LEU A 573 -15.90 17.61 18.10
N TYR A 574 -17.05 16.96 18.22
CA TYR A 574 -18.22 17.22 17.37
C TYR A 574 -18.79 18.64 17.55
N ASN A 575 -18.69 19.19 18.76
CA ASN A 575 -19.07 20.57 19.04
C ASN A 575 -18.11 21.58 18.40
N ALA A 576 -16.82 21.26 18.33
CA ALA A 576 -15.80 22.08 17.68
C ALA A 576 -15.82 22.01 16.15
N LEU A 577 -16.53 21.03 15.55
CA LEU A 577 -16.62 20.92 14.10
C LEU A 577 -17.30 22.15 13.47
N PRO A 578 -16.72 22.73 12.41
CA PRO A 578 -17.40 23.73 11.60
C PRO A 578 -18.69 23.16 10.99
N SER A 579 -19.68 24.04 10.74
CA SER A 579 -20.87 23.70 9.96
C SER A 579 -20.47 23.10 8.60
N ARG A 580 -21.29 22.16 8.10
CA ARG A 580 -21.08 21.41 6.86
C ARG A 580 -19.85 20.50 6.86
N THR A 581 -19.50 19.99 8.04
CA THR A 581 -18.48 18.94 8.18
C THR A 581 -19.14 17.57 8.20
N ALA A 582 -18.76 16.71 7.26
CA ALA A 582 -19.09 15.30 7.30
C ALA A 582 -18.30 14.63 8.42
N PHE A 583 -18.98 13.93 9.32
CA PHE A 583 -18.38 13.23 10.45
C PHE A 583 -18.66 11.73 10.33
N ILE A 584 -17.59 10.96 10.16
CA ILE A 584 -17.63 9.52 9.90
C ILE A 584 -16.90 8.82 11.04
N ILE A 585 -17.58 7.93 11.75
CA ILE A 585 -16.93 7.02 12.70
C ILE A 585 -17.04 5.61 12.15
N PHE A 586 -15.95 4.85 12.16
CA PHE A 586 -15.99 3.41 11.88
C PHE A 586 -15.13 2.63 12.86
N THR A 587 -15.51 1.40 13.16
CA THR A 587 -14.88 0.62 14.24
C THR A 587 -13.78 -0.31 13.74
N GLY A 588 -13.74 -0.54 12.42
CA GLY A 588 -12.72 -1.35 11.76
C GLY A 588 -12.98 -2.85 11.89
N HIS A 589 -13.02 -3.37 13.12
CA HIS A 589 -13.19 -4.79 13.42
C HIS A 589 -13.75 -5.02 14.83
N SER A 590 -14.11 -6.27 15.13
CA SER A 590 -14.58 -6.77 16.43
C SER A 590 -13.46 -7.51 17.16
N ASP A 591 -13.75 -8.18 18.29
CA ASP A 591 -12.77 -8.88 19.10
C ASP A 591 -11.88 -9.85 18.30
N PRO A 592 -10.57 -9.56 18.15
CA PRO A 592 -9.64 -10.38 17.38
C PRO A 592 -8.99 -11.50 18.23
N ARG A 593 -9.16 -11.50 19.55
CA ARG A 593 -8.34 -12.31 20.47
C ARG A 593 -8.46 -13.81 20.20
N LYS A 594 -9.67 -14.32 19.98
CA LYS A 594 -9.90 -15.74 19.66
C LYS A 594 -9.18 -16.16 18.38
N MET A 595 -9.24 -15.34 17.34
CA MET A 595 -8.50 -15.57 16.09
C MET A 595 -7.00 -15.55 16.35
N SER A 596 -6.48 -14.57 17.11
CA SER A 596 -5.05 -14.45 17.41
C SER A 596 -4.52 -15.68 18.14
N THR A 597 -5.25 -16.18 19.15
CA THR A 597 -4.89 -17.40 19.89
C THR A 597 -4.86 -18.63 18.98
N LEU A 598 -5.86 -18.81 18.12
CA LEU A 598 -5.89 -19.94 17.17
C LEU A 598 -4.79 -19.84 16.11
N ASN A 599 -4.48 -18.65 15.61
CA ASN A 599 -3.36 -18.44 14.69
C ASN A 599 -2.00 -18.67 15.35
N ALA A 600 -1.83 -18.29 16.61
CA ALA A 600 -0.62 -18.60 17.38
C ALA A 600 -0.45 -20.11 17.54
N LYS A 601 -1.53 -20.83 17.88
CA LYS A 601 -1.52 -22.30 17.95
C LYS A 601 -1.18 -22.94 16.60
N LYS A 602 -1.80 -22.48 15.51
CA LYS A 602 -1.50 -22.95 14.15
C LYS A 602 -0.02 -22.73 13.79
N SER A 603 0.50 -21.55 14.08
CA SER A 603 1.90 -21.20 13.79
C SER A 603 2.88 -22.03 14.62
N ALA A 604 2.57 -22.30 15.89
CA ALA A 604 3.36 -23.17 16.75
C ALA A 604 3.42 -24.61 16.20
N PHE A 605 2.27 -25.15 15.77
CA PHE A 605 2.20 -26.45 15.12
C PHE A 605 2.99 -26.51 13.81
N GLU A 606 2.83 -25.53 12.91
CA GLU A 606 3.57 -25.47 11.64
C GLU A 606 5.08 -25.35 11.85
N ASN A 607 5.49 -24.56 12.86
CA ASN A 607 6.90 -24.45 13.25
C ASN A 607 7.43 -25.78 13.82
N ALA A 608 6.66 -26.44 14.70
CA ALA A 608 7.04 -27.74 15.28
C ALA A 608 7.18 -28.81 14.19
N LEU A 609 6.27 -28.86 13.21
CA LEU A 609 6.36 -29.73 12.04
C LEU A 609 7.62 -29.47 11.22
N ARG A 610 7.98 -28.20 11.01
CA ARG A 610 9.18 -27.82 10.28
C ARG A 610 10.45 -28.23 11.02
N THR A 611 10.48 -28.11 12.35
CA THR A 611 11.62 -28.50 13.18
C THR A 611 11.73 -30.02 13.31
N ALA A 612 10.63 -30.74 13.54
CA ALA A 612 10.58 -32.21 13.62
C ALA A 612 11.07 -32.89 12.35
N ARG A 613 10.76 -32.33 11.17
CA ARG A 613 11.31 -32.78 9.87
C ARG A 613 12.82 -32.61 9.76
N SER A 614 13.43 -31.72 10.56
CA SER A 614 14.87 -31.48 10.58
C SER A 614 15.61 -32.25 11.69
N SER A 615 14.95 -32.53 12.83
CA SER A 615 15.59 -33.18 14.00
C SER A 615 15.20 -34.65 14.24
N ASN A 616 14.32 -35.22 13.42
CA ASN A 616 13.78 -36.59 13.58
C ASN A 616 13.10 -36.86 14.95
N GLU A 617 12.73 -35.78 15.67
CA GLU A 617 11.98 -35.82 16.92
C GLU A 617 10.47 -35.71 16.67
N MET A 618 9.66 -36.41 17.48
CA MET A 618 8.20 -36.39 17.38
C MET A 618 7.64 -35.12 18.04
N SER A 619 6.91 -34.29 17.30
CA SER A 619 6.27 -33.08 17.85
C SER A 619 4.99 -33.41 18.64
N THR A 620 4.83 -32.81 19.82
CA THR A 620 3.63 -32.92 20.66
C THR A 620 2.50 -31.96 20.26
N GLU A 621 2.82 -30.91 19.50
CA GLU A 621 1.84 -29.95 18.99
C GLU A 621 0.95 -30.60 17.93
N THR A 622 -0.36 -30.33 17.98
CA THR A 622 -1.36 -30.87 17.03
C THR A 622 -2.27 -29.78 16.49
N TRP A 623 -2.72 -29.95 15.24
CA TRP A 623 -3.70 -29.11 14.59
C TRP A 623 -4.76 -29.96 13.89
N SER A 624 -6.01 -29.80 14.31
CA SER A 624 -7.16 -30.56 13.83
C SER A 624 -7.98 -29.79 12.78
N ALA A 625 -8.78 -30.54 12.01
CA ALA A 625 -9.74 -29.93 11.09
C ALA A 625 -10.82 -29.11 11.81
N GLN A 626 -11.14 -29.46 13.07
CA GLN A 626 -12.07 -28.68 13.89
C GLN A 626 -11.49 -27.31 14.23
N GLU A 627 -10.23 -27.24 14.64
CA GLU A 627 -9.54 -25.96 14.93
C GLU A 627 -9.41 -25.09 13.68
N GLY A 628 -9.25 -25.71 12.51
CA GLY A 628 -9.35 -25.04 11.21
C GLY A 628 -10.69 -24.30 11.02
N ARG A 629 -11.81 -24.99 11.27
CA ARG A 629 -13.16 -24.38 11.19
C ARG A 629 -13.38 -23.32 12.26
N GLU A 630 -12.93 -23.56 13.48
CA GLU A 630 -13.04 -22.60 14.57
C GLU A 630 -12.25 -21.31 14.29
N LEU A 631 -11.09 -21.43 13.62
CA LEU A 631 -10.30 -20.28 13.17
C LEU A 631 -11.06 -19.48 12.11
N GLU A 632 -11.65 -20.14 11.11
CA GLU A 632 -12.44 -19.46 10.08
C GLU A 632 -13.63 -18.70 10.68
N GLU A 633 -14.36 -19.32 11.60
CA GLU A 633 -15.45 -18.64 12.31
C GLU A 633 -14.96 -17.48 13.19
N ALA A 634 -13.83 -17.66 13.88
CA ALA A 634 -13.25 -16.61 14.71
C ALA A 634 -12.82 -15.40 13.85
N VAL A 635 -12.23 -15.64 12.69
CA VAL A 635 -11.85 -14.60 11.72
C VAL A 635 -13.09 -13.89 11.19
N GLU A 636 -14.15 -14.61 10.81
CA GLU A 636 -15.38 -14.00 10.32
C GLU A 636 -16.13 -13.20 11.39
N ARG A 637 -16.06 -13.61 12.66
CA ARG A 637 -16.54 -12.79 13.79
C ARG A 637 -15.67 -11.54 14.00
N ALA A 638 -14.35 -11.71 14.02
CA ALA A 638 -13.40 -10.60 14.22
C ALA A 638 -13.51 -9.56 13.10
N LYS A 639 -13.79 -9.95 11.85
CA LYS A 639 -13.97 -9.00 10.74
C LYS A 639 -15.20 -8.11 10.85
N ARG A 640 -16.16 -8.39 11.73
CA ARG A 640 -17.38 -7.56 11.85
C ARG A 640 -17.01 -6.17 12.37
N GLY A 641 -17.65 -5.13 11.86
CA GLY A 641 -17.48 -3.77 12.36
C GLY A 641 -18.74 -2.95 12.16
N LEU A 642 -18.67 -1.67 12.48
CA LEU A 642 -19.76 -0.71 12.31
C LEU A 642 -19.23 0.57 11.66
N VAL A 643 -20.11 1.27 10.94
CA VAL A 643 -19.93 2.66 10.51
C VAL A 643 -21.13 3.52 10.90
N PHE A 644 -20.83 4.75 11.30
CA PHE A 644 -21.78 5.78 11.73
C PHE A 644 -21.53 7.04 10.93
N LEU A 645 -22.60 7.61 10.36
CA LEU A 645 -22.52 8.73 9.43
C LEU A 645 -23.40 9.88 9.92
N SER A 646 -22.81 11.07 10.06
CA SER A 646 -23.53 12.29 10.38
C SER A 646 -22.92 13.49 9.66
N VAL A 647 -23.66 14.59 9.60
CA VAL A 647 -23.15 15.87 9.12
C VAL A 647 -23.43 16.93 10.17
N LYS A 648 -22.39 17.65 10.56
CA LYS A 648 -22.54 18.84 11.41
C LYS A 648 -23.28 19.90 10.60
N ILE A 649 -24.50 20.24 11.02
CA ILE A 649 -25.30 21.30 10.41
C ILE A 649 -24.89 22.65 11.00
#